data_AF-A0AA39DGJ8-F1
#
_entry.id   AF-A0AA39DGJ8-F1
#
_cell.length_a   1.000
_cell.length_b   1.000
_cell.length_c   1.000
_cell.angle_alpha   90.00
_cell.angle_beta   90.00
_cell.angle_gamma   90.00
#
_symmetry.space_group_name_H-M   'P 1'
#
loop_
_entity.id
_entity.type
_entity.pdbx_description
1 polymer ?
#
loop_
_entity_poly.entity_id
_entity_poly.type
_entity_poly.pdbx_seq_one_letter_code
_entity_poly.pdbx_strand_id
1 'polypeptide(L)'
;MEVGNFSISCRLKNVEDGVVWIFAGVYGPCNRKEREDLWEELGAIRGIWEEPWCLGGDFNVTLSQRDRSRQGSLNGAMRRFAQVVDDLALVDLPLQGGVYSWSGGRSNQTWARLDRFLVSQGWLDIFRGAVQCRLPRPTSDHFPILLKGGGMSRGPSPFRFENMWLKVDGFKELLREWWQGGARVGRASFRMAAKVKEMKEKIKVWNRDVFGRVEVNKSSALRQIEFWDRVESGKDLSERETDLKNKAKENFKKWVLLEEAHWRQVSRELWLKEGVKNIGFFHKMASAHWRNNFLDRIKINGVDLVEEQEVREGIVKAFQHQLREEPGWRADLEGLHLKSLDLSEAEALEVPFTEEEIFSALMDMNGDKAPGPDGFTVAFWQACWDFVKEEIVELFKEFYDQKSFAKSLNSTFLVIIPKKGGAEDLGEFRPISLLGGLYKLMAKVLANRLKMVSDKVVSADQNAFVRGRQILDASLIANEVVDYWQKRKEKGLVCKLDIEKAYDSISWSFLMKVLKKMGSGSRWMEWMWWCFSTAKFSVLINGVPEGFFSSSKGLRQGDPISPYLFILGMEVLSALIRRAVQGNFISGCRLKGRGDAEIMVSHLLFADDIILFCEASKDQLTHLGWILAWFEAASGLRINLAKSELIPVGEIDNIEEMAVELGCRIGSFPVKYLGLPLGARHKALSTWDGVEERMRRRLARWKRQYLSKGGRITLIKSTLASIPIYQMSIFRMPKSVAKRLEKLQRDFLWGGGNTGRKIHLINWKVVCTQKEKGGLGIRRMGLLNKALLGKWIWRFAVEKDVLWKKVIGVKHGLEGCGWKSKEAWGPFGVGVWKEILKEMSWCWNNMKFKVGRGTKIMFWTDHWCGNEALSQAFPQIFALAVCSNELVNDVWDPRLGQGGWNLRLARDSNDWELVLIEDLLFLLRDIRVTPEKDSVLWKGGDSASFRIRVAYNLLATLNPLVFPGKNIWVDKVPAKVVFFAWEATWEKILTLDKLQMRGWQLPNCCFLCGCEEENVNHILLHCTVARTLWDIAFALFGVQWVLPEKVKEALFCWRGPFVGKKRKKIWKTIPLCIFWTVWKERNRLAFRGGLLAIQTLKNSFVCSLWSWAKLYRGEESSSLLGFLEWVAVP
;
A
#
# COMPACT_ATOMS: atom_id res chain seq x y z
N MET A 1 -33.43 -26.01 18.14
CA MET A 1 -33.73 -24.58 17.91
C MET A 1 -33.59 -23.91 19.26
N GLU A 2 -32.92 -22.76 19.31
CA GLU A 2 -32.72 -21.97 20.54
C GLU A 2 -33.50 -20.67 20.39
N VAL A 3 -34.26 -20.30 21.42
CA VAL A 3 -35.06 -19.08 21.44
C VAL A 3 -34.50 -18.19 22.56
N GLY A 4 -33.89 -17.08 22.17
CA GLY A 4 -33.45 -16.02 23.06
C GLY A 4 -34.49 -14.90 23.18
N ASN A 5 -34.13 -13.84 23.90
CA ASN A 5 -35.00 -12.67 24.06
C ASN A 5 -35.04 -11.81 22.80
N PHE A 6 -33.95 -11.81 22.03
CA PHE A 6 -33.78 -10.98 20.84
C PHE A 6 -33.45 -11.77 19.57
N SER A 7 -33.25 -13.08 19.67
CA SER A 7 -32.90 -13.93 18.53
C SER A 7 -33.53 -15.32 18.57
N ILE A 8 -33.73 -15.90 17.38
CA ILE A 8 -34.12 -17.32 17.22
C ILE A 8 -33.07 -18.00 16.37
N SER A 9 -32.47 -19.07 16.88
CA SER A 9 -31.41 -19.80 16.19
C SER A 9 -31.80 -21.23 15.84
N CYS A 10 -31.62 -21.61 14.57
CA CYS A 10 -31.97 -22.90 14.01
C CYS A 10 -30.73 -23.58 13.41
N ARG A 11 -30.61 -24.90 13.59
CA ARG A 11 -29.59 -25.72 12.94
C ARG A 11 -30.21 -26.40 11.72
N LEU A 12 -29.63 -26.14 10.55
CA LEU A 12 -30.11 -26.54 9.24
C LEU A 12 -29.14 -27.56 8.63
N LYS A 13 -29.67 -28.55 7.90
CA LYS A 13 -28.89 -29.56 7.18
C LYS A 13 -29.25 -29.53 5.70
N ASN A 14 -28.27 -29.32 4.85
CA ASN A 14 -28.44 -29.40 3.40
C ASN A 14 -28.82 -30.82 2.97
N VAL A 15 -29.74 -30.93 2.01
CA VAL A 15 -30.24 -32.22 1.52
C VAL A 15 -29.22 -32.91 0.60
N GLU A 16 -28.55 -32.15 -0.27
CA GLU A 16 -27.66 -32.70 -1.32
C GLU A 16 -26.31 -33.21 -0.78
N ASP A 17 -25.67 -32.45 0.11
CA ASP A 17 -24.31 -32.73 0.61
C ASP A 17 -24.25 -33.06 2.12
N GLY A 18 -25.41 -33.05 2.79
CA GLY A 18 -25.54 -33.35 4.22
C GLY A 18 -24.90 -32.32 5.15
N VAL A 19 -24.43 -31.19 4.64
CA VAL A 19 -23.70 -30.18 5.40
C VAL A 19 -24.63 -29.46 6.39
N VAL A 20 -24.18 -29.32 7.64
CA VAL A 20 -24.94 -28.69 8.73
C VAL A 20 -24.42 -27.27 8.99
N TRP A 21 -25.33 -26.32 9.14
CA TRP A 21 -25.05 -24.92 9.44
C TRP A 21 -26.17 -24.29 10.28
N ILE A 22 -25.95 -23.10 10.82
CA ILE A 22 -26.86 -22.41 11.73
C ILE A 22 -27.38 -21.13 11.07
N PHE A 23 -28.69 -20.89 11.18
CA PHE A 23 -29.29 -19.60 10.91
C PHE A 23 -29.79 -18.98 12.22
N ALA A 24 -29.50 -17.70 12.47
CA ALA A 24 -30.07 -16.94 13.58
C ALA A 24 -30.82 -15.71 13.07
N GLY A 25 -32.13 -15.68 13.30
CA GLY A 25 -32.97 -14.49 13.10
C GLY A 25 -32.76 -13.52 14.26
N VAL A 26 -32.48 -12.24 13.99
CA VAL A 26 -32.24 -11.21 15.02
C VAL A 26 -33.27 -10.10 14.93
N TYR A 27 -33.78 -9.68 16.08
CA TYR A 27 -34.57 -8.46 16.25
C TYR A 27 -33.97 -7.60 17.37
N GLY A 28 -33.15 -6.64 16.99
CA GLY A 28 -32.32 -5.87 17.90
C GLY A 28 -33.07 -4.75 18.63
N PRO A 29 -32.79 -4.49 19.91
CA PRO A 29 -33.48 -3.45 20.67
C PRO A 29 -32.96 -2.03 20.35
N CYS A 30 -33.82 -1.04 20.53
CA CYS A 30 -33.47 0.39 20.34
C CYS A 30 -32.69 0.96 21.54
N ASN A 31 -32.88 0.41 22.74
CA ASN A 31 -32.21 0.84 23.97
C ASN A 31 -30.72 0.46 23.95
N ARG A 32 -29.86 1.28 24.57
CA ARG A 32 -28.43 0.97 24.69
C ARG A 32 -28.15 -0.18 25.66
N LYS A 33 -28.89 -0.29 26.76
CA LYS A 33 -28.67 -1.33 27.78
C LYS A 33 -29.05 -2.71 27.24
N GLU A 34 -30.28 -2.84 26.72
CA GLU A 34 -30.78 -4.07 26.09
C GLU A 34 -29.94 -4.52 24.88
N ARG A 35 -29.28 -3.57 24.19
CA ARG A 35 -28.34 -3.94 23.12
C ARG A 35 -27.12 -4.69 23.63
N GLU A 36 -26.63 -4.39 24.83
CA GLU A 36 -25.55 -5.19 25.42
C GLU A 36 -26.04 -6.60 25.75
N ASP A 37 -27.29 -6.74 26.23
CA ASP A 37 -27.91 -8.05 26.50
C ASP A 37 -28.02 -8.88 25.21
N LEU A 38 -28.41 -8.26 24.07
CA LEU A 38 -28.36 -8.92 22.74
C LEU A 38 -26.94 -9.38 22.38
N TRP A 39 -25.92 -8.57 22.63
CA TRP A 39 -24.53 -8.94 22.30
C TRP A 39 -24.02 -10.11 23.15
N GLU A 40 -24.44 -10.16 24.42
CA GLU A 40 -24.16 -11.28 25.31
C GLU A 40 -24.90 -12.55 24.86
N GLU A 41 -26.18 -12.43 24.48
CA GLU A 41 -26.99 -13.53 23.94
C GLU A 41 -26.35 -14.15 22.68
N LEU A 42 -25.98 -13.34 21.69
CA LEU A 42 -25.29 -13.81 20.49
C LEU A 42 -23.91 -14.42 20.80
N GLY A 43 -23.23 -13.90 21.82
CA GLY A 43 -21.98 -14.47 22.33
C GLY A 43 -22.17 -15.85 22.95
N ALA A 44 -23.24 -16.04 23.73
CA ALA A 44 -23.60 -17.31 24.33
C ALA A 44 -23.96 -18.35 23.25
N ILE A 45 -24.82 -18.02 22.29
CA ILE A 45 -25.18 -18.92 21.17
C ILE A 45 -23.93 -19.37 20.42
N ARG A 46 -23.00 -18.45 20.14
CA ARG A 46 -21.75 -18.79 19.48
C ARG A 46 -20.82 -19.66 20.34
N GLY A 47 -20.92 -19.56 21.66
CA GLY A 47 -20.20 -20.43 22.60
C GLY A 47 -20.78 -21.84 22.67
N ILE A 48 -22.08 -22.02 22.40
CA ILE A 48 -22.76 -23.31 22.42
C ILE A 48 -22.60 -24.04 21.08
N TRP A 49 -22.71 -23.33 19.95
CA TRP A 49 -22.70 -23.93 18.61
C TRP A 49 -21.48 -23.53 17.77
N GLU A 50 -20.72 -24.52 17.31
CA GLU A 50 -19.46 -24.31 16.59
C GLU A 50 -19.62 -24.26 15.05
N GLU A 51 -20.77 -24.67 14.51
CA GLU A 51 -21.01 -24.82 13.07
C GLU A 51 -20.91 -23.49 12.29
N PRO A 52 -20.77 -23.56 10.95
CA PRO A 52 -21.04 -22.44 10.04
C PRO A 52 -22.32 -21.67 10.43
N TRP A 53 -22.26 -20.35 10.52
CA TRP A 53 -23.32 -19.54 11.13
C TRP A 53 -23.71 -18.37 10.22
N CYS A 54 -25.00 -18.11 10.06
CA CYS A 54 -25.55 -16.96 9.36
C CYS A 54 -26.54 -16.27 10.30
N LEU A 55 -26.27 -15.03 10.67
CA LEU A 55 -27.25 -14.18 11.34
C LEU A 55 -27.93 -13.30 10.31
N GLY A 56 -29.24 -13.10 10.44
CA GLY A 56 -30.03 -12.25 9.56
C GLY A 56 -31.12 -11.53 10.32
N GLY A 57 -31.31 -10.25 10.08
CA GLY A 57 -32.43 -9.50 10.65
C GLY A 57 -32.13 -8.02 10.87
N ASP A 58 -33.00 -7.38 11.65
CA ASP A 58 -32.87 -5.98 12.03
C ASP A 58 -32.05 -5.86 13.32
N PHE A 59 -30.95 -5.12 13.28
CA PHE A 59 -30.08 -4.90 14.44
C PHE A 59 -30.37 -3.59 15.18
N ASN A 60 -31.18 -2.67 14.63
CA ASN A 60 -31.43 -1.33 15.17
C ASN A 60 -30.17 -0.49 15.49
N VAL A 61 -29.03 -0.85 14.88
CA VAL A 61 -27.76 -0.14 15.01
C VAL A 61 -26.98 -0.16 13.70
N THR A 62 -26.35 0.97 13.38
CA THR A 62 -25.53 1.10 12.18
C THR A 62 -24.09 0.68 12.46
N LEU A 63 -23.48 -0.05 11.52
CA LEU A 63 -22.10 -0.54 11.66
C LEU A 63 -21.06 0.55 11.31
N SER A 64 -21.41 1.46 10.39
CA SER A 64 -20.51 2.49 9.86
C SER A 64 -21.23 3.82 9.60
N GLN A 65 -20.47 4.91 9.46
CA GLN A 65 -21.02 6.25 9.19
C GLN A 65 -21.78 6.30 7.86
N ARG A 66 -21.34 5.51 6.89
CA ARG A 66 -21.94 5.41 5.55
C ARG A 66 -23.31 4.75 5.56
N ASP A 67 -23.61 4.02 6.62
CA ASP A 67 -24.90 3.36 6.81
C ASP A 67 -25.99 4.34 7.28
N ARG A 68 -25.74 5.65 7.25
CA ARG A 68 -26.72 6.71 7.49
C ARG A 68 -26.65 7.76 6.40
N SER A 69 -27.79 8.35 6.02
CA SER A 69 -27.83 9.47 5.07
C SER A 69 -27.25 10.76 5.66
N ARG A 70 -27.42 11.00 6.97
CA ARG A 70 -26.84 12.16 7.67
C ARG A 70 -25.41 11.83 8.13
N GLN A 71 -24.43 12.58 7.62
CA GLN A 71 -23.01 12.43 7.95
C GLN A 71 -22.69 12.94 9.38
N GLY A 72 -22.98 12.13 10.40
CA GLY A 72 -22.57 12.38 11.79
C GLY A 72 -21.23 11.71 12.13
N SER A 73 -20.55 12.13 13.20
CA SER A 73 -19.31 11.47 13.65
C SER A 73 -19.55 10.01 14.09
N LEU A 74 -18.50 9.18 14.06
CA LEU A 74 -18.56 7.82 14.60
C LEU A 74 -18.97 7.88 16.08
N ASN A 75 -20.10 7.27 16.44
CA ASN A 75 -20.62 7.27 17.81
C ASN A 75 -20.21 6.00 18.59
N GLY A 76 -20.51 5.96 19.90
CA GLY A 76 -20.15 4.84 20.78
C GLY A 76 -20.81 3.51 20.39
N ALA A 77 -22.10 3.54 20.02
CA ALA A 77 -22.87 2.35 19.65
C ALA A 77 -22.33 1.69 18.37
N MET A 78 -21.98 2.49 17.35
CA MET A 78 -21.38 1.98 16.11
C MET A 78 -20.04 1.29 16.36
N ARG A 79 -19.22 1.88 17.24
CA ARG A 79 -17.93 1.27 17.64
C ARG A 79 -18.14 -0.04 18.38
N ARG A 80 -19.17 -0.11 19.24
CA ARG A 80 -19.51 -1.32 19.99
C ARG A 80 -20.03 -2.42 19.07
N PHE A 81 -20.96 -2.11 18.17
CA PHE A 81 -21.48 -3.09 17.22
C PHE A 81 -20.37 -3.64 16.31
N ALA A 82 -19.52 -2.77 15.77
CA ALA A 82 -18.36 -3.19 14.99
C ALA A 82 -17.38 -4.08 15.78
N GLN A 83 -17.23 -3.81 17.08
CA GLN A 83 -16.44 -4.66 17.97
C GLN A 83 -17.09 -6.04 18.16
N VAL A 84 -18.41 -6.12 18.32
CA VAL A 84 -19.14 -7.39 18.49
C VAL A 84 -19.05 -8.24 17.23
N VAL A 85 -19.24 -7.65 16.04
CA VAL A 85 -19.05 -8.33 14.75
C VAL A 85 -17.62 -8.90 14.63
N ASP A 86 -16.63 -8.11 15.04
CA ASP A 86 -15.22 -8.55 15.09
C ASP A 86 -15.01 -9.69 16.11
N ASP A 87 -15.59 -9.58 17.31
CA ASP A 87 -15.44 -10.53 18.42
C ASP A 87 -16.10 -11.88 18.09
N LEU A 88 -17.23 -11.87 17.38
CA LEU A 88 -17.94 -13.06 16.88
C LEU A 88 -17.41 -13.59 15.54
N ALA A 89 -16.36 -12.95 14.98
CA ALA A 89 -15.75 -13.31 13.70
C ALA A 89 -16.74 -13.37 12.52
N LEU A 90 -17.72 -12.49 12.52
CA LEU A 90 -18.76 -12.39 11.50
C LEU A 90 -18.34 -11.47 10.34
N VAL A 91 -18.96 -11.69 9.18
CA VAL A 91 -18.71 -10.94 7.95
C VAL A 91 -19.99 -10.26 7.51
N ASP A 92 -19.97 -8.93 7.45
CA ASP A 92 -21.02 -8.14 6.81
C ASP A 92 -20.88 -8.24 5.28
N LEU A 93 -21.92 -8.76 4.62
CA LEU A 93 -21.97 -8.84 3.15
C LEU A 93 -22.35 -7.47 2.57
N PRO A 94 -21.76 -7.05 1.43
CA PRO A 94 -22.22 -5.86 0.74
C PRO A 94 -23.69 -6.00 0.33
N LEU A 95 -24.48 -4.95 0.56
CA LEU A 95 -25.86 -4.87 0.07
C LEU A 95 -25.86 -4.38 -1.37
N GLN A 96 -26.41 -5.18 -2.28
CA GLN A 96 -26.64 -4.84 -3.68
C GLN A 96 -28.04 -4.24 -3.87
N GLY A 97 -28.21 -3.35 -4.85
CA GLY A 97 -29.50 -2.71 -5.11
C GLY A 97 -29.90 -1.65 -4.08
N GLY A 98 -28.98 -1.21 -3.22
CA GLY A 98 -29.05 0.00 -2.41
C GLY A 98 -28.08 -0.03 -1.22
N VAL A 99 -27.77 1.11 -0.61
CA VAL A 99 -26.90 1.15 0.61
C VAL A 99 -27.71 1.09 1.90
N TYR A 100 -28.98 1.48 1.86
CA TYR A 100 -29.86 1.59 3.02
C TYR A 100 -30.97 0.53 2.99
N SER A 101 -31.36 0.08 4.18
CA SER A 101 -32.45 -0.88 4.38
C SER A 101 -33.64 -0.27 5.10
N TRP A 102 -33.54 0.95 5.61
CA TRP A 102 -34.61 1.64 6.33
C TRP A 102 -34.69 3.11 5.94
N SER A 103 -35.89 3.70 5.99
CA SER A 103 -36.08 5.16 5.94
C SER A 103 -37.16 5.63 6.91
N GLY A 104 -36.96 6.77 7.55
CA GLY A 104 -37.98 7.43 8.37
C GLY A 104 -37.63 8.88 8.68
N GLY A 105 -38.12 9.40 9.80
CA GLY A 105 -37.97 10.80 10.23
C GLY A 105 -39.01 11.74 9.58
N ARG A 106 -38.93 13.05 9.86
CA ARG A 106 -39.83 14.04 9.24
C ARG A 106 -39.73 13.93 7.71
N SER A 107 -40.85 13.58 7.07
CA SER A 107 -40.97 13.40 5.62
C SER A 107 -40.02 12.38 4.99
N ASN A 108 -39.66 11.29 5.68
CA ASN A 108 -38.77 10.22 5.17
C ASN A 108 -37.37 10.67 4.72
N GLN A 109 -36.85 11.76 5.30
CA GLN A 109 -35.55 12.32 4.92
C GLN A 109 -34.34 11.63 5.58
N THR A 110 -34.55 10.69 6.51
CA THR A 110 -33.46 9.94 7.15
C THR A 110 -33.46 8.49 6.70
N TRP A 111 -32.29 8.01 6.27
CA TRP A 111 -32.11 6.65 5.76
C TRP A 111 -30.98 5.97 6.52
N ALA A 112 -31.14 4.68 6.80
CA ALA A 112 -30.14 3.89 7.50
C ALA A 112 -30.06 2.44 7.00
N ARG A 113 -28.93 1.77 7.23
CA ARG A 113 -28.80 0.31 7.05
C ARG A 113 -28.84 -0.38 8.41
N LEU A 114 -30.01 -0.90 8.76
CA LEU A 114 -30.30 -1.58 10.02
C LEU A 114 -30.36 -3.10 9.83
N ASP A 115 -30.95 -3.54 8.71
CA ASP A 115 -31.13 -4.93 8.31
C ASP A 115 -29.89 -5.50 7.62
N ARG A 116 -29.41 -6.65 8.10
CA ARG A 116 -28.17 -7.27 7.59
C ARG A 116 -28.20 -8.79 7.67
N PHE A 117 -27.49 -9.43 6.74
CA PHE A 117 -26.95 -10.76 6.97
C PHE A 117 -25.46 -10.67 7.36
N LEU A 118 -25.15 -11.20 8.54
CA LEU A 118 -23.80 -11.35 9.06
C LEU A 118 -23.45 -12.84 9.05
N VAL A 119 -22.45 -13.23 8.28
CA VAL A 119 -22.13 -14.65 8.09
C VAL A 119 -20.76 -14.99 8.64
N SER A 120 -20.65 -16.15 9.27
CA SER A 120 -19.37 -16.74 9.65
C SER A 120 -18.66 -17.23 8.39
N GLN A 121 -17.35 -17.46 8.52
CA GLN A 121 -16.59 -17.94 7.38
C GLN A 121 -16.94 -19.35 6.95
N GLY A 122 -17.24 -20.25 7.89
CA GLY A 122 -17.60 -21.61 7.53
C GLY A 122 -18.79 -21.61 6.57
N TRP A 123 -19.71 -20.67 6.76
CA TRP A 123 -20.92 -20.55 5.95
C TRP A 123 -20.59 -20.11 4.50
N LEU A 124 -19.71 -19.13 4.34
CA LEU A 124 -19.26 -18.67 3.01
C LEU A 124 -18.41 -19.70 2.24
N ASP A 125 -17.73 -20.60 2.94
CA ASP A 125 -16.94 -21.64 2.29
C ASP A 125 -17.85 -22.70 1.63
N ILE A 126 -19.06 -22.89 2.18
CA ILE A 126 -20.14 -23.74 1.63
C ILE A 126 -20.83 -23.01 0.47
N PHE A 127 -21.39 -21.83 0.73
CA PHE A 127 -22.17 -21.07 -0.27
C PHE A 127 -21.29 -20.07 -1.03
N ARG A 128 -20.45 -20.59 -1.93
CA ARG A 128 -19.54 -19.77 -2.75
C ARG A 128 -20.34 -18.85 -3.66
N GLY A 129 -19.99 -17.56 -3.62
CA GLY A 129 -20.65 -16.53 -4.44
C GLY A 129 -21.89 -15.91 -3.80
N ALA A 130 -22.18 -16.19 -2.52
CA ALA A 130 -23.36 -15.62 -1.86
C ALA A 130 -23.36 -14.07 -1.87
N VAL A 131 -24.48 -13.48 -2.26
CA VAL A 131 -24.68 -12.02 -2.31
C VAL A 131 -25.94 -11.65 -1.55
N GLN A 132 -25.91 -10.50 -0.87
CA GLN A 132 -27.08 -9.91 -0.24
C GLN A 132 -27.63 -8.80 -1.14
N CYS A 133 -28.91 -8.85 -1.49
CA CYS A 133 -29.57 -7.90 -2.37
C CYS A 133 -30.75 -7.24 -1.64
N ARG A 134 -31.04 -5.99 -1.96
CA ARG A 134 -32.22 -5.24 -1.53
C ARG A 134 -33.38 -5.54 -2.48
N LEU A 135 -34.56 -5.79 -1.94
CA LEU A 135 -35.79 -5.93 -2.71
C LEU A 135 -36.62 -4.65 -2.65
N PRO A 136 -37.51 -4.41 -3.63
CA PRO A 136 -38.45 -3.30 -3.57
C PRO A 136 -39.32 -3.38 -2.30
N ARG A 137 -39.63 -2.21 -1.71
CA ARG A 137 -40.56 -2.10 -0.57
C ARG A 137 -41.80 -1.33 -1.03
N PRO A 138 -42.95 -1.99 -1.21
CA PRO A 138 -44.17 -1.30 -1.64
C PRO A 138 -44.74 -0.39 -0.55
N THR A 139 -44.76 -0.86 0.71
CA THR A 139 -45.48 -0.19 1.82
C THR A 139 -44.69 -0.05 3.12
N SER A 140 -43.57 -0.76 3.26
CA SER A 140 -42.77 -0.75 4.50
C SER A 140 -41.79 0.42 4.54
N ASP A 141 -41.45 0.88 5.73
CA ASP A 141 -40.31 1.75 6.01
C ASP A 141 -38.97 1.00 5.99
N HIS A 142 -38.99 -0.35 5.95
CA HIS A 142 -37.86 -1.21 5.67
C HIS A 142 -37.87 -1.74 4.23
N PHE A 143 -36.69 -1.92 3.65
CA PHE A 143 -36.48 -2.70 2.44
C PHE A 143 -36.22 -4.15 2.81
N PRO A 144 -37.01 -5.11 2.29
CA PRO A 144 -36.68 -6.51 2.46
C PRO A 144 -35.30 -6.81 1.87
N ILE A 145 -34.52 -7.64 2.55
CA ILE A 145 -33.19 -8.06 2.11
C ILE A 145 -33.19 -9.55 1.81
N LEU A 146 -32.58 -9.95 0.70
CA LEU A 146 -32.49 -11.32 0.22
C LEU A 146 -31.03 -11.78 0.21
N LEU A 147 -30.75 -12.97 0.74
CA LEU A 147 -29.45 -13.63 0.61
C LEU A 147 -29.55 -14.70 -0.50
N LYS A 148 -28.87 -14.48 -1.63
CA LYS A 148 -28.79 -15.46 -2.73
C LYS A 148 -27.49 -16.26 -2.61
N GLY A 149 -27.54 -17.58 -2.81
CA GLY A 149 -26.36 -18.46 -2.87
C GLY A 149 -26.59 -19.63 -3.82
N GLY A 150 -25.68 -19.83 -4.79
CA GLY A 150 -25.77 -20.88 -5.82
C GLY A 150 -24.94 -20.47 -7.04
N GLY A 151 -23.95 -21.29 -7.44
CA GLY A 151 -23.00 -20.93 -8.49
C GLY A 151 -23.66 -20.71 -9.86
N MET A 152 -23.63 -19.48 -10.38
CA MET A 152 -24.15 -19.16 -11.72
C MET A 152 -23.22 -19.66 -12.83
N SER A 153 -23.82 -20.01 -13.98
CA SER A 153 -23.16 -20.57 -15.17
C SER A 153 -22.04 -19.67 -15.71
N ARG A 154 -20.86 -20.24 -15.95
CA ARG A 154 -19.71 -19.52 -16.53
C ARG A 154 -19.74 -19.68 -18.05
N GLY A 155 -19.89 -18.58 -18.78
CA GLY A 155 -19.54 -18.53 -20.20
C GLY A 155 -18.03 -18.79 -20.43
N PRO A 156 -17.58 -18.91 -21.69
CA PRO A 156 -16.18 -19.18 -22.02
C PRO A 156 -15.27 -18.04 -21.53
N SER A 157 -14.40 -18.35 -20.57
CA SER A 157 -13.43 -17.39 -20.02
C SER A 157 -12.20 -17.23 -20.93
N PRO A 158 -11.65 -16.02 -21.09
CA PRO A 158 -10.47 -15.80 -21.90
C PRO A 158 -9.24 -16.50 -21.29
N PHE A 159 -8.33 -16.97 -22.14
CA PHE A 159 -7.04 -17.52 -21.72
C PHE A 159 -6.25 -16.52 -20.87
N ARG A 160 -5.64 -17.00 -19.79
CA ARG A 160 -4.75 -16.23 -18.93
C ARG A 160 -3.57 -17.09 -18.56
N PHE A 161 -2.38 -16.54 -18.74
CA PHE A 161 -1.15 -17.20 -18.38
C PHE A 161 -1.00 -17.28 -16.87
N GLU A 162 -0.73 -18.48 -16.36
CA GLU A 162 -0.56 -18.73 -14.94
C GLU A 162 0.93 -18.74 -14.58
N ASN A 163 1.33 -17.85 -13.68
CA ASN A 163 2.74 -17.71 -13.27
C ASN A 163 3.26 -18.98 -12.56
N MET A 164 2.37 -19.89 -12.14
CA MET A 164 2.75 -21.20 -11.60
C MET A 164 3.46 -22.08 -12.65
N TRP A 165 3.14 -21.94 -13.94
CA TRP A 165 3.74 -22.76 -14.99
C TRP A 165 5.25 -22.50 -15.12
N LEU A 166 5.69 -21.26 -14.89
CA LEU A 166 7.11 -20.89 -14.89
C LEU A 166 7.94 -21.54 -13.77
N LYS A 167 7.29 -22.20 -12.79
CA LYS A 167 7.95 -22.93 -11.69
C LYS A 167 8.06 -24.43 -11.95
N VAL A 168 7.57 -24.89 -13.10
CA VAL A 168 7.56 -26.30 -13.46
C VAL A 168 8.86 -26.58 -14.19
N ASP A 169 9.63 -27.54 -13.67
CA ASP A 169 10.90 -27.95 -14.28
C ASP A 169 10.67 -28.40 -15.73
N GLY A 170 11.52 -27.95 -16.66
CA GLY A 170 11.41 -28.26 -18.09
C GLY A 170 10.43 -27.37 -18.87
N PHE A 171 9.58 -26.56 -18.22
CA PHE A 171 8.58 -25.77 -18.94
C PHE A 171 9.21 -24.64 -19.79
N LYS A 172 10.30 -24.02 -19.33
CA LYS A 172 10.95 -22.94 -20.09
C LYS A 172 11.63 -23.47 -21.35
N GLU A 173 12.18 -24.67 -21.28
CA GLU A 173 12.81 -25.39 -22.37
C GLU A 173 11.76 -25.73 -23.44
N LEU A 174 10.59 -26.23 -23.02
CA LEU A 174 9.44 -26.44 -23.92
C LEU A 174 8.98 -25.13 -24.58
N LEU A 175 8.89 -24.04 -23.83
CA LEU A 175 8.53 -22.73 -24.39
C LEU A 175 9.54 -22.27 -25.45
N ARG A 176 10.85 -22.47 -25.21
CA ARG A 176 11.91 -22.13 -26.17
C ARG A 176 11.76 -22.93 -27.46
N GLU A 177 11.59 -24.25 -27.35
CA GLU A 177 11.40 -25.14 -28.49
C GLU A 177 10.17 -24.73 -29.32
N TRP A 178 9.03 -24.51 -28.66
CA TRP A 178 7.81 -24.07 -29.33
C TRP A 178 7.92 -22.70 -29.98
N TRP A 179 8.73 -21.80 -29.41
CA TRP A 179 8.97 -20.46 -29.94
C TRP A 179 9.86 -20.47 -31.20
N GLN A 180 10.81 -21.40 -31.25
CA GLN A 180 11.74 -21.59 -32.37
C GLN A 180 11.12 -22.40 -33.51
N GLY A 181 10.17 -23.29 -33.22
CA GLY A 181 9.54 -24.22 -34.17
C GLY A 181 8.59 -23.63 -35.23
N GLY A 182 8.76 -22.36 -35.64
CA GLY A 182 7.91 -21.74 -36.65
C GLY A 182 8.49 -20.47 -37.26
N ALA A 183 9.18 -20.59 -38.39
CA ALA A 183 9.55 -19.44 -39.22
C ALA A 183 8.31 -18.94 -39.97
N ARG A 184 7.96 -17.66 -39.79
CA ARG A 184 6.87 -17.01 -40.52
C ARG A 184 7.43 -15.85 -41.32
N VAL A 185 7.01 -15.72 -42.57
CA VAL A 185 7.38 -14.59 -43.44
C VAL A 185 6.40 -13.43 -43.22
N GLY A 186 6.91 -12.20 -43.18
CA GLY A 186 6.10 -10.98 -42.99
C GLY A 186 6.75 -10.00 -42.02
N ARG A 187 6.07 -8.88 -41.71
CA ARG A 187 6.54 -7.87 -40.75
C ARG A 187 6.73 -8.44 -39.34
N ALA A 188 7.66 -7.90 -38.56
CA ALA A 188 7.99 -8.39 -37.21
C ALA A 188 6.76 -8.42 -36.29
N SER A 189 5.93 -7.38 -36.33
CA SER A 189 4.69 -7.27 -35.56
C SER A 189 3.65 -8.34 -35.91
N PHE A 190 3.56 -8.71 -37.19
CA PHE A 190 2.70 -9.80 -37.65
C PHE A 190 3.24 -11.16 -37.18
N ARG A 191 4.55 -11.42 -37.38
CA ARG A 191 5.21 -12.65 -36.91
C ARG A 191 5.01 -12.85 -35.42
N MET A 192 5.19 -11.80 -34.64
CA MET A 192 5.02 -11.80 -33.18
C MET A 192 3.59 -12.13 -32.75
N ALA A 193 2.59 -11.45 -33.31
CA ALA A 193 1.18 -11.71 -33.00
C ALA A 193 0.77 -13.17 -33.33
N ALA A 194 1.31 -13.69 -34.43
CA ALA A 194 1.13 -15.06 -34.87
C ALA A 194 1.75 -16.10 -33.92
N LYS A 195 3.02 -15.91 -33.50
CA LYS A 195 3.70 -16.79 -32.54
C LYS A 195 2.97 -16.82 -31.20
N VAL A 196 2.58 -15.67 -30.68
CA VAL A 196 1.82 -15.56 -29.41
C VAL A 196 0.51 -16.34 -29.47
N LYS A 197 -0.21 -16.27 -30.60
CA LYS A 197 -1.45 -17.04 -30.81
C LYS A 197 -1.19 -18.55 -30.81
N GLU A 198 -0.14 -19.01 -31.46
CA GLU A 198 0.24 -20.42 -31.50
C GLU A 198 0.67 -20.94 -30.13
N MET A 199 1.52 -20.18 -29.43
CA MET A 199 1.97 -20.50 -28.06
C MET A 199 0.80 -20.68 -27.10
N LYS A 200 -0.20 -19.80 -27.18
CA LYS A 200 -1.42 -19.91 -26.38
C LYS A 200 -2.13 -21.25 -26.57
N GLU A 201 -2.24 -21.76 -27.80
CA GLU A 201 -2.89 -23.05 -28.04
C GLU A 201 -2.02 -24.23 -27.56
N LYS A 202 -0.70 -24.20 -27.79
CA LYS A 202 0.23 -25.22 -27.25
C LYS A 202 0.19 -25.28 -25.72
N ILE A 203 0.21 -24.13 -25.04
CA ILE A 203 0.14 -24.06 -23.58
C ILE A 203 -1.20 -24.58 -23.05
N LYS A 204 -2.33 -24.31 -23.72
CA LYS A 204 -3.64 -24.84 -23.31
C LYS A 204 -3.68 -26.36 -23.38
N VAL A 205 -3.18 -26.94 -24.48
CA VAL A 205 -3.08 -28.40 -24.67
C VAL A 205 -2.20 -28.99 -23.58
N TRP A 206 -0.98 -28.46 -23.41
CA TRP A 206 -0.05 -28.91 -22.36
C TRP A 206 -0.64 -28.79 -20.95
N ASN A 207 -1.31 -27.69 -20.61
CA ASN A 207 -1.90 -27.51 -19.28
C ASN A 207 -3.02 -28.51 -19.00
N ARG A 208 -3.85 -28.81 -20.01
CA ARG A 208 -4.88 -29.84 -19.91
C ARG A 208 -4.26 -31.21 -19.67
N ASP A 209 -3.21 -31.54 -20.42
CA ASP A 209 -2.61 -32.88 -20.42
C ASP A 209 -1.71 -33.12 -19.20
N VAL A 210 -1.02 -32.09 -18.69
CA VAL A 210 -0.09 -32.19 -17.53
C VAL A 210 -0.75 -31.92 -16.18
N PHE A 211 -1.66 -30.94 -16.08
CA PHE A 211 -2.25 -30.54 -14.79
C PHE A 211 -3.70 -30.93 -14.61
N GLY A 212 -4.53 -30.90 -15.66
CA GLY A 212 -5.97 -31.13 -15.53
C GLY A 212 -6.58 -30.28 -14.41
N ARG A 213 -7.31 -30.92 -13.47
CA ARG A 213 -7.80 -30.25 -12.25
C ARG A 213 -6.81 -30.41 -11.09
N VAL A 214 -6.04 -29.36 -10.81
CA VAL A 214 -5.04 -29.29 -9.71
C VAL A 214 -5.61 -29.78 -8.36
N GLU A 215 -6.85 -29.43 -8.04
CA GLU A 215 -7.54 -29.82 -6.79
C GLU A 215 -7.74 -31.34 -6.68
N VAL A 216 -8.02 -32.01 -7.80
CA VAL A 216 -8.23 -33.47 -7.88
C VAL A 216 -6.89 -34.19 -7.70
N ASN A 217 -5.84 -33.71 -8.37
CA ASN A 217 -4.49 -34.29 -8.27
C ASN A 217 -3.91 -34.15 -6.85
N LYS A 218 -4.11 -33.00 -6.21
CA LYS A 218 -3.75 -32.79 -4.80
C LYS A 218 -4.47 -33.76 -3.87
N SER A 219 -5.79 -33.92 -4.05
CA SER A 219 -6.60 -34.83 -3.23
C SER A 219 -6.21 -36.29 -3.45
N SER A 220 -5.84 -36.66 -4.68
CA SER A 220 -5.28 -37.97 -5.01
C SER A 220 -3.93 -38.23 -4.30
N ALA A 221 -3.01 -37.26 -4.37
CA ALA A 221 -1.71 -37.35 -3.69
C ALA A 221 -1.86 -37.42 -2.16
N LEU A 222 -2.83 -36.71 -1.58
CA LEU A 222 -3.14 -36.81 -0.15
C LEU A 222 -3.65 -38.20 0.24
N ARG A 223 -4.57 -38.77 -0.56
CA ARG A 223 -5.06 -40.13 -0.34
C ARG A 223 -3.95 -41.19 -0.42
N GLN A 224 -2.97 -41.00 -1.30
CA GLN A 224 -1.79 -41.87 -1.34
C GLN A 224 -0.93 -41.77 -0.08
N ILE A 225 -0.75 -40.57 0.47
CA ILE A 225 -0.05 -40.39 1.75
C ILE A 225 -0.83 -41.07 2.88
N GLU A 226 -2.13 -40.85 2.97
CA GLU A 226 -3.00 -41.46 3.98
C GLU A 226 -3.01 -43.00 3.87
N PHE A 227 -2.98 -43.53 2.65
CA PHE A 227 -2.82 -44.97 2.42
C PHE A 227 -1.51 -45.49 3.02
N TRP A 228 -0.38 -44.86 2.69
CA TRP A 228 0.93 -45.28 3.23
C TRP A 228 1.08 -45.03 4.73
N ASP A 229 0.41 -44.02 5.30
CA ASP A 229 0.34 -43.81 6.75
C ASP A 229 -0.47 -44.93 7.45
N ARG A 230 -1.54 -45.44 6.82
CA ARG A 230 -2.27 -46.62 7.32
C ARG A 230 -1.45 -47.90 7.23
N VAL A 231 -0.74 -48.12 6.13
CA VAL A 231 0.13 -49.29 5.97
C VAL A 231 1.26 -49.26 7.01
N GLU A 232 1.90 -48.10 7.21
CA GLU A 232 2.94 -47.90 8.23
C GLU A 232 2.41 -48.09 9.67
N SER A 233 1.12 -47.81 9.92
CA SER A 233 0.51 -48.04 11.23
C SER A 233 0.28 -49.52 11.56
N GLY A 234 0.23 -50.38 10.53
CA GLY A 234 0.02 -51.83 10.68
C GLY A 234 1.27 -52.68 10.51
N LYS A 235 2.30 -52.19 9.80
CA LYS A 235 3.60 -52.85 9.60
C LYS A 235 4.69 -51.84 9.28
N ASP A 236 5.95 -52.21 9.50
CA ASP A 236 7.08 -51.43 9.00
C ASP A 236 7.12 -51.42 7.46
N LEU A 237 7.44 -50.27 6.88
CA LEU A 237 7.56 -50.11 5.43
C LEU A 237 8.93 -50.61 4.96
N SER A 238 8.94 -51.37 3.85
CA SER A 238 10.19 -51.67 3.14
C SER A 238 10.82 -50.40 2.55
N GLU A 239 12.09 -50.47 2.15
CA GLU A 239 12.82 -49.34 1.55
C GLU A 239 12.10 -48.81 0.29
N ARG A 240 11.61 -49.72 -0.56
CA ARG A 240 10.83 -49.38 -1.76
C ARG A 240 9.50 -48.72 -1.43
N GLU A 241 8.78 -49.18 -0.40
CA GLU A 241 7.52 -48.56 0.04
C GLU A 241 7.74 -47.18 0.68
N THR A 242 8.85 -47.02 1.40
CA THR A 242 9.29 -45.74 1.98
C THR A 242 9.58 -44.71 0.89
N ASP A 243 10.25 -45.12 -0.19
CA ASP A 243 10.50 -44.26 -1.35
C ASP A 243 9.20 -43.86 -2.08
N LEU A 244 8.23 -44.77 -2.21
CA LEU A 244 6.92 -44.46 -2.78
C LEU A 244 6.14 -43.45 -1.91
N LYS A 245 6.20 -43.60 -0.58
CA LYS A 245 5.62 -42.65 0.37
C LYS A 245 6.31 -41.28 0.29
N ASN A 246 7.64 -41.26 0.16
CA ASN A 246 8.40 -40.02 0.00
C ASN A 246 8.05 -39.31 -1.32
N LYS A 247 7.97 -40.05 -2.44
CA LYS A 247 7.48 -39.53 -3.73
C LYS A 247 6.06 -38.99 -3.64
N ALA A 248 5.15 -39.65 -2.92
CA ALA A 248 3.79 -39.15 -2.68
C ALA A 248 3.79 -37.84 -1.86
N LYS A 249 4.63 -37.75 -0.82
CA LYS A 249 4.83 -36.53 -0.02
C LYS A 249 5.40 -35.38 -0.85
N GLU A 250 6.36 -35.64 -1.73
CA GLU A 250 6.93 -34.66 -2.65
C GLU A 250 5.91 -34.20 -3.70
N ASN A 251 5.14 -35.12 -4.27
CA ASN A 251 4.05 -34.81 -5.19
C ASN A 251 2.98 -33.95 -4.53
N PHE A 252 2.54 -34.30 -3.32
CA PHE A 252 1.59 -33.48 -2.57
C PHE A 252 2.15 -32.08 -2.29
N LYS A 253 3.43 -31.98 -1.89
CA LYS A 253 4.10 -30.69 -1.69
C LYS A 253 4.14 -29.86 -2.98
N LYS A 254 4.46 -30.47 -4.13
CA LYS A 254 4.43 -29.83 -5.45
C LYS A 254 3.04 -29.27 -5.76
N TRP A 255 1.99 -30.08 -5.63
CA TRP A 255 0.60 -29.66 -5.89
C TRP A 255 0.14 -28.52 -4.98
N VAL A 256 0.50 -28.56 -3.69
CA VAL A 256 0.21 -27.49 -2.74
C VAL A 256 0.90 -26.17 -3.11
N LEU A 257 2.15 -26.23 -3.58
CA LEU A 257 2.89 -25.03 -4.01
C LEU A 257 2.32 -24.41 -5.29
N LEU A 258 1.92 -25.25 -6.25
CA LEU A 258 1.27 -24.79 -7.49
C LEU A 258 -0.10 -24.15 -7.19
N GLU A 259 -0.91 -24.78 -6.35
CA GLU A 259 -2.18 -24.23 -5.89
C GLU A 259 -2.00 -22.91 -5.13
N GLU A 260 -0.98 -22.80 -4.25
CA GLU A 260 -0.65 -21.55 -3.57
C GLU A 260 -0.29 -20.44 -4.57
N ALA A 261 0.52 -20.74 -5.59
CA ALA A 261 0.89 -19.79 -6.62
C ALA A 261 -0.33 -19.32 -7.46
N HIS A 262 -1.20 -20.26 -7.86
CA HIS A 262 -2.46 -19.96 -8.56
C HIS A 262 -3.34 -19.03 -7.74
N TRP A 263 -3.69 -19.40 -6.50
CA TRP A 263 -4.58 -18.58 -5.67
C TRP A 263 -3.96 -17.25 -5.28
N ARG A 264 -2.63 -17.17 -5.13
CA ARG A 264 -1.95 -15.89 -4.92
C ARG A 264 -2.13 -14.95 -6.12
N GLN A 265 -1.97 -15.45 -7.35
CA GLN A 265 -2.19 -14.68 -8.57
C GLN A 265 -3.67 -14.23 -8.68
N VAL A 266 -4.62 -15.13 -8.42
CA VAL A 266 -6.05 -14.84 -8.49
C VAL A 266 -6.51 -13.87 -7.40
N SER A 267 -5.99 -14.01 -6.17
CA SER A 267 -6.34 -13.14 -5.03
C SER A 267 -5.80 -11.72 -5.15
N ARG A 268 -4.75 -11.51 -5.95
CA ARG A 268 -4.05 -10.21 -6.15
C ARG A 268 -3.39 -9.66 -4.88
N GLU A 269 -3.13 -10.51 -3.87
CA GLU A 269 -2.50 -10.13 -2.61
C GLU A 269 -0.96 -10.25 -2.68
N LEU A 270 -0.29 -9.12 -2.92
CA LEU A 270 1.16 -9.08 -3.20
C LEU A 270 2.06 -9.17 -1.95
N TRP A 271 1.53 -9.03 -0.73
CA TRP A 271 2.33 -8.85 0.50
C TRP A 271 2.67 -10.13 1.26
N LEU A 272 2.08 -11.28 0.89
CA LEU A 272 2.43 -12.59 1.45
C LEU A 272 3.63 -13.18 0.70
N LYS A 273 4.69 -13.54 1.44
CA LYS A 273 5.81 -14.34 0.91
C LYS A 273 5.41 -15.81 0.83
N GLU A 274 5.94 -16.51 -0.17
CA GLU A 274 5.74 -17.95 -0.35
C GLU A 274 6.14 -18.74 0.89
N GLY A 275 5.31 -19.71 1.28
CA GLY A 275 5.54 -20.57 2.46
C GLY A 275 4.84 -20.12 3.74
N VAL A 276 4.11 -19.00 3.73
CA VAL A 276 3.14 -18.66 4.78
C VAL A 276 1.84 -19.42 4.49
N LYS A 277 1.87 -20.74 4.73
CA LYS A 277 0.82 -21.73 4.47
C LYS A 277 -0.60 -21.22 4.78
N ASN A 278 -1.27 -20.61 3.81
CA ASN A 278 -2.66 -20.17 3.96
C ASN A 278 -3.38 -19.97 2.62
N ILE A 279 -3.55 -21.06 1.88
CA ILE A 279 -4.34 -21.10 0.65
C ILE A 279 -5.78 -20.65 0.88
N GLY A 280 -6.35 -20.97 2.06
CA GLY A 280 -7.68 -20.52 2.47
C GLY A 280 -7.82 -18.99 2.47
N PHE A 281 -6.81 -18.24 2.91
CA PHE A 281 -6.84 -16.79 2.87
C PHE A 281 -6.92 -16.23 1.44
N PHE A 282 -6.09 -16.75 0.51
CA PHE A 282 -6.08 -16.27 -0.87
C PHE A 282 -7.40 -16.58 -1.60
N HIS A 283 -7.92 -17.79 -1.45
CA HIS A 283 -9.23 -18.18 -1.98
C HIS A 283 -10.35 -17.26 -1.49
N LYS A 284 -10.34 -16.94 -0.19
CA LYS A 284 -11.32 -16.04 0.45
C LYS A 284 -11.23 -14.62 -0.07
N MET A 285 -10.02 -14.11 -0.30
CA MET A 285 -9.82 -12.77 -0.88
C MET A 285 -10.26 -12.71 -2.33
N ALA A 286 -9.95 -13.73 -3.14
CA ALA A 286 -10.43 -13.85 -4.52
C ALA A 286 -11.97 -13.86 -4.60
N SER A 287 -12.61 -14.66 -3.75
CA SER A 287 -14.08 -14.75 -3.68
C SER A 287 -14.72 -13.41 -3.25
N ALA A 288 -14.11 -12.69 -2.30
CA ALA A 288 -14.57 -11.37 -1.91
C ALA A 288 -14.42 -10.33 -3.03
N HIS A 289 -13.34 -10.39 -3.82
CA HIS A 289 -13.16 -9.53 -4.98
C HIS A 289 -14.18 -9.81 -6.08
N TRP A 290 -14.48 -11.09 -6.33
CA TRP A 290 -15.49 -11.48 -7.31
C TRP A 290 -16.89 -10.97 -6.92
N ARG A 291 -17.33 -11.17 -5.67
CA ARG A 291 -18.65 -10.69 -5.20
C ARG A 291 -18.83 -9.18 -5.32
N ASN A 292 -17.78 -8.41 -5.05
CA ASN A 292 -17.84 -6.95 -5.15
C ASN A 292 -17.92 -6.47 -6.60
N ASN A 293 -17.45 -7.26 -7.56
CA ASN A 293 -17.38 -6.89 -8.97
C ASN A 293 -18.46 -7.56 -9.83
N PHE A 294 -19.23 -8.49 -9.25
CA PHE A 294 -20.29 -9.19 -9.96
C PHE A 294 -21.47 -8.24 -10.22
N LEU A 295 -21.98 -8.28 -11.46
CA LEU A 295 -23.08 -7.42 -11.91
C LEU A 295 -24.31 -8.28 -12.16
N ASP A 296 -25.29 -8.16 -11.26
CA ASP A 296 -26.64 -8.77 -11.36
C ASP A 296 -27.61 -7.83 -12.10
N ARG A 297 -27.44 -6.52 -11.94
CA ARG A 297 -28.27 -5.47 -12.55
C ARG A 297 -27.43 -4.20 -12.75
N ILE A 298 -27.83 -3.34 -13.69
CA ILE A 298 -27.17 -2.05 -13.89
C ILE A 298 -28.15 -0.99 -14.40
N LYS A 299 -27.98 0.25 -13.94
CA LYS A 299 -28.69 1.41 -14.43
C LYS A 299 -27.86 2.11 -15.51
N ILE A 300 -28.47 2.33 -16.68
CA ILE A 300 -27.86 3.05 -17.81
C ILE A 300 -28.83 4.13 -18.25
N ASN A 301 -28.40 5.40 -18.22
CA ASN A 301 -29.22 6.56 -18.59
C ASN A 301 -30.58 6.61 -17.86
N GLY A 302 -30.62 6.20 -16.59
CA GLY A 302 -31.84 6.18 -15.78
C GLY A 302 -32.68 4.90 -15.90
N VAL A 303 -32.42 4.04 -16.89
CA VAL A 303 -33.14 2.78 -17.13
C VAL A 303 -32.47 1.63 -16.39
N ASP A 304 -33.26 0.84 -15.65
CA ASP A 304 -32.81 -0.34 -14.91
C ASP A 304 -32.79 -1.57 -15.83
N LEU A 305 -31.61 -2.16 -16.04
CA LEU A 305 -31.42 -3.41 -16.78
C LEU A 305 -31.18 -4.55 -15.80
N VAL A 306 -31.97 -5.61 -15.90
CA VAL A 306 -32.00 -6.72 -14.92
C VAL A 306 -31.76 -8.08 -15.58
N GLU A 307 -32.11 -8.23 -16.86
CA GLU A 307 -31.83 -9.44 -17.64
C GLU A 307 -30.35 -9.49 -18.03
N GLU A 308 -29.71 -10.67 -17.90
CA GLU A 308 -28.26 -10.81 -18.10
C GLU A 308 -27.81 -10.37 -19.50
N GLN A 309 -28.60 -10.69 -20.53
CA GLN A 309 -28.31 -10.32 -21.90
C GLN A 309 -28.48 -8.81 -22.14
N GLU A 310 -29.53 -8.20 -21.58
CA GLU A 310 -29.77 -6.76 -21.67
C GLU A 310 -28.67 -5.97 -20.97
N VAL A 311 -28.21 -6.44 -19.80
CA VAL A 311 -27.07 -5.86 -19.07
C VAL A 311 -25.82 -5.88 -19.94
N ARG A 312 -25.52 -7.01 -20.59
CA ARG A 312 -24.34 -7.15 -21.45
C ARG A 312 -24.39 -6.19 -22.65
N GLU A 313 -25.49 -6.21 -23.39
CA GLU A 313 -25.66 -5.37 -24.59
C GLU A 313 -25.73 -3.88 -24.26
N GLY A 314 -26.46 -3.52 -23.19
CA GLY A 314 -26.59 -2.15 -22.73
C GLY A 314 -25.24 -1.54 -22.36
N ILE A 315 -24.38 -2.29 -21.66
CA ILE A 315 -23.02 -1.85 -21.31
C ILE A 315 -22.18 -1.63 -22.57
N VAL A 316 -22.20 -2.56 -23.53
CA VAL A 316 -21.42 -2.44 -24.79
C VAL A 316 -21.87 -1.21 -25.58
N LYS A 317 -23.19 -1.02 -25.77
CA LYS A 317 -23.75 0.14 -26.47
C LYS A 317 -23.38 1.46 -25.78
N ALA A 318 -23.44 1.49 -24.45
CA ALA A 318 -23.08 2.68 -23.68
C ALA A 318 -21.61 3.08 -23.88
N PHE A 319 -20.67 2.12 -23.87
CA PHE A 319 -19.25 2.42 -24.13
C PHE A 319 -18.96 2.78 -25.58
N GLN A 320 -19.64 2.14 -26.54
CA GLN A 320 -19.53 2.50 -27.96
C GLN A 320 -19.95 3.95 -28.19
N HIS A 321 -21.08 4.37 -27.61
CA HIS A 321 -21.53 5.75 -27.68
C HIS A 321 -20.57 6.70 -26.97
N GLN A 322 -20.12 6.35 -25.76
CA GLN A 322 -19.23 7.20 -24.96
C GLN A 322 -17.88 7.47 -25.65
N LEU A 323 -17.29 6.47 -26.31
CA LEU A 323 -15.97 6.57 -26.94
C LEU A 323 -16.02 7.03 -28.40
N ARG A 324 -17.20 7.39 -28.90
CA ARG A 324 -17.40 8.02 -30.20
C ARG A 324 -17.32 9.53 -30.07
N GLU A 325 -16.59 10.14 -30.99
CA GLU A 325 -16.52 11.59 -31.16
C GLU A 325 -17.66 12.04 -32.06
N GLU A 326 -18.37 13.08 -31.62
CA GLU A 326 -19.39 13.73 -32.43
C GLU A 326 -18.73 14.78 -33.35
N PRO A 327 -19.11 14.85 -34.63
CA PRO A 327 -18.64 15.88 -35.52
C PRO A 327 -19.21 17.24 -35.08
N GLY A 328 -18.33 18.20 -34.81
CA GLY A 328 -18.72 19.54 -34.38
C GLY A 328 -17.55 20.52 -34.47
N TRP A 329 -17.85 21.81 -34.44
CA TRP A 329 -16.83 22.85 -34.36
C TRP A 329 -16.02 22.71 -33.07
N ARG A 330 -14.71 22.93 -33.16
CA ARG A 330 -13.77 22.93 -32.02
C ARG A 330 -13.06 24.27 -31.98
N ALA A 331 -12.97 24.85 -30.79
CA ALA A 331 -12.20 26.07 -30.60
C ALA A 331 -10.71 25.83 -30.89
N ASP A 332 -10.05 26.79 -31.56
CA ASP A 332 -8.64 26.67 -31.84
C ASP A 332 -7.77 27.13 -30.65
N LEU A 333 -6.52 26.69 -30.68
CA LEU A 333 -5.51 27.07 -29.69
C LEU A 333 -4.66 28.25 -30.17
N GLU A 334 -4.89 28.79 -31.37
CA GLU A 334 -4.14 29.91 -31.92
C GLU A 334 -4.10 31.11 -30.94
N GLY A 335 -2.95 31.79 -30.86
CA GLY A 335 -2.72 32.87 -29.90
C GLY A 335 -2.42 32.44 -28.45
N LEU A 336 -2.60 31.17 -28.08
CA LEU A 336 -2.16 30.65 -26.77
C LEU A 336 -0.68 30.24 -26.81
N HIS A 337 0.12 30.83 -25.91
CA HIS A 337 1.53 30.50 -25.74
C HIS A 337 1.69 29.35 -24.75
N LEU A 338 2.23 28.22 -25.22
CA LEU A 338 2.61 27.08 -24.41
C LEU A 338 4.13 26.99 -24.37
N LYS A 339 4.67 26.44 -23.29
CA LYS A 339 6.09 26.09 -23.26
C LYS A 339 6.35 25.00 -24.28
N SER A 340 7.42 25.15 -25.05
CA SER A 340 7.86 24.20 -26.05
C SER A 340 9.19 23.57 -25.67
N LEU A 341 9.40 22.34 -26.14
CA LEU A 341 10.70 21.71 -26.16
C LEU A 341 11.64 22.45 -27.10
N ASP A 342 12.93 22.46 -26.78
CA ASP A 342 13.94 22.83 -27.76
C ASP A 342 14.19 21.69 -28.76
N LEU A 343 14.97 21.96 -29.82
CA LEU A 343 15.23 21.00 -30.88
C LEU A 343 15.94 19.74 -30.36
N SER A 344 16.90 19.90 -29.45
CA SER A 344 17.67 18.77 -28.90
C SER A 344 16.79 17.89 -28.00
N GLU A 345 15.92 18.49 -27.19
CA GLU A 345 14.95 17.81 -26.33
C GLU A 345 13.93 17.04 -27.17
N ALA A 346 13.46 17.60 -28.29
CA ALA A 346 12.54 16.94 -29.21
C ALA A 346 13.21 15.77 -29.94
N GLU A 347 14.43 15.95 -30.46
CA GLU A 347 15.22 14.90 -31.11
C GLU A 347 15.53 13.74 -30.15
N ALA A 348 15.80 14.04 -28.87
CA ALA A 348 16.06 13.04 -27.85
C ALA A 348 14.87 12.08 -27.61
N LEU A 349 13.63 12.51 -27.87
CA LEU A 349 12.45 11.63 -27.80
C LEU A 349 12.39 10.62 -28.95
N GLU A 350 12.98 10.97 -30.10
CA GLU A 350 12.85 10.27 -31.38
C GLU A 350 14.09 9.48 -31.80
N VAL A 351 15.03 9.26 -30.87
CA VAL A 351 16.20 8.39 -31.10
C VAL A 351 15.78 6.93 -31.35
N PRO A 352 16.53 6.13 -32.13
CA PRO A 352 16.26 4.70 -32.28
C PRO A 352 16.13 3.97 -30.95
N PHE A 353 15.28 2.93 -30.89
CA PHE A 353 15.11 2.18 -29.66
C PHE A 353 16.27 1.21 -29.40
N THR A 354 16.79 1.17 -28.18
CA THR A 354 17.92 0.26 -27.81
C THR A 354 17.44 -0.98 -27.05
N GLU A 355 18.21 -2.06 -27.10
CA GLU A 355 17.88 -3.28 -26.34
C GLU A 355 17.86 -2.99 -24.83
N GLU A 356 18.80 -2.19 -24.34
CA GLU A 356 18.95 -1.86 -22.91
C GLU A 356 17.74 -1.07 -22.39
N GLU A 357 17.22 -0.11 -23.15
CA GLU A 357 16.04 0.65 -22.71
C GLU A 357 14.77 -0.22 -22.71
N ILE A 358 14.64 -1.14 -23.67
CA ILE A 358 13.50 -2.07 -23.76
C ILE A 358 13.57 -3.06 -22.59
N PHE A 359 14.73 -3.64 -22.36
CA PHE A 359 14.96 -4.58 -21.26
C PHE A 359 14.74 -3.92 -19.90
N SER A 360 15.30 -2.73 -19.69
CA SER A 360 15.11 -1.95 -18.46
C SER A 360 13.63 -1.65 -18.21
N ALA A 361 12.89 -1.23 -19.25
CA ALA A 361 11.46 -1.01 -19.15
C ALA A 361 10.67 -2.28 -18.81
N LEU A 362 11.04 -3.43 -19.38
CA LEU A 362 10.42 -4.72 -19.11
C LEU A 362 10.65 -5.18 -17.66
N MET A 363 11.88 -5.04 -17.15
CA MET A 363 12.24 -5.46 -15.79
C MET A 363 11.64 -4.54 -14.71
N ASP A 364 11.40 -3.27 -15.05
CA ASP A 364 10.68 -2.31 -14.19
C ASP A 364 9.17 -2.61 -14.06
N MET A 365 8.60 -3.41 -14.97
CA MET A 365 7.18 -3.75 -14.96
C MET A 365 6.86 -4.88 -13.95
N ASN A 366 5.65 -4.85 -13.39
CA ASN A 366 5.22 -5.88 -12.43
C ASN A 366 4.64 -7.10 -13.16
N GLY A 367 5.27 -8.27 -12.96
CA GLY A 367 4.93 -9.56 -13.55
C GLY A 367 3.55 -10.14 -13.18
N ASP A 368 3.01 -9.78 -12.01
CA ASP A 368 1.77 -10.37 -11.46
C ASP A 368 0.48 -9.60 -11.85
N LYS A 369 0.57 -8.67 -12.81
CA LYS A 369 -0.59 -7.89 -13.28
C LYS A 369 -1.44 -8.70 -14.26
N ALA A 370 -2.75 -8.45 -14.27
CA ALA A 370 -3.69 -9.10 -15.17
C ALA A 370 -3.30 -8.85 -16.65
N PRO A 371 -3.36 -9.89 -17.50
CA PRO A 371 -3.04 -9.78 -18.92
C PRO A 371 -4.18 -9.13 -19.72
N GLY A 372 -3.88 -8.68 -20.93
CA GLY A 372 -4.84 -8.22 -21.92
C GLY A 372 -5.43 -9.38 -22.75
N PRO A 373 -5.97 -9.11 -23.95
CA PRO A 373 -6.57 -10.12 -24.83
C PRO A 373 -5.65 -11.24 -25.31
N ASP A 374 -4.34 -10.99 -25.37
CA ASP A 374 -3.33 -12.01 -25.68
C ASP A 374 -3.26 -13.10 -24.59
N GLY A 375 -3.61 -12.75 -23.35
CA GLY A 375 -3.60 -13.61 -22.18
C GLY A 375 -2.23 -13.79 -21.54
N PHE A 376 -1.16 -13.17 -22.05
CA PHE A 376 0.20 -13.31 -21.51
C PHE A 376 0.52 -12.24 -20.47
N THR A 377 1.05 -12.65 -19.32
CA THR A 377 1.47 -11.74 -18.25
C THR A 377 2.84 -11.13 -18.55
N VAL A 378 3.19 -10.05 -17.87
CA VAL A 378 4.54 -9.47 -17.95
C VAL A 378 5.60 -10.47 -17.44
N ALA A 379 5.24 -11.34 -16.50
CA ALA A 379 6.14 -12.36 -15.97
C ALA A 379 6.61 -13.34 -17.05
N PHE A 380 5.75 -13.68 -18.03
CA PHE A 380 6.14 -14.49 -19.18
C PHE A 380 7.26 -13.81 -19.96
N TRP A 381 7.07 -12.54 -20.35
CA TRP A 381 8.06 -11.78 -21.12
C TRP A 381 9.38 -11.61 -20.35
N GLN A 382 9.32 -11.38 -19.04
CA GLN A 382 10.51 -11.29 -18.18
C GLN A 382 11.27 -12.62 -18.08
N ALA A 383 10.54 -13.73 -17.97
CA ALA A 383 11.14 -15.06 -17.78
C ALA A 383 11.70 -15.67 -19.07
N CYS A 384 11.23 -15.21 -20.22
CA CYS A 384 11.56 -15.74 -21.55
C CYS A 384 12.41 -14.78 -22.40
N TRP A 385 12.86 -13.65 -21.83
CA TRP A 385 13.60 -12.59 -22.53
C TRP A 385 14.73 -13.13 -23.40
N ASP A 386 15.47 -14.12 -22.89
CA ASP A 386 16.66 -14.68 -23.51
C ASP A 386 16.44 -15.27 -24.91
N PHE A 387 15.22 -15.71 -25.25
CA PHE A 387 14.90 -16.25 -26.58
C PHE A 387 13.81 -15.50 -27.33
N VAL A 388 13.19 -14.48 -26.74
CA VAL A 388 12.20 -13.61 -27.42
C VAL A 388 12.74 -12.22 -27.75
N LYS A 389 13.91 -11.85 -27.19
CA LYS A 389 14.46 -10.50 -27.29
C LYS A 389 14.67 -10.04 -28.73
N GLU A 390 15.13 -10.91 -29.60
CA GLU A 390 15.46 -10.57 -31.00
C GLU A 390 14.21 -10.08 -31.72
N GLU A 391 13.11 -10.83 -31.65
CA GLU A 391 11.87 -10.42 -32.32
C GLU A 391 11.17 -9.24 -31.62
N ILE A 392 11.38 -9.03 -30.31
CA ILE A 392 10.92 -7.82 -29.63
C ILE A 392 11.69 -6.61 -30.13
N VAL A 393 13.02 -6.67 -30.22
CA VAL A 393 13.84 -5.57 -30.74
C VAL A 393 13.48 -5.27 -32.19
N GLU A 394 13.27 -6.29 -33.01
CA GLU A 394 12.77 -6.12 -34.39
C GLU A 394 11.39 -5.45 -34.45
N LEU A 395 10.47 -5.78 -33.53
CA LEU A 395 9.17 -5.11 -33.41
C LEU A 395 9.33 -3.61 -33.10
N PHE A 396 10.25 -3.25 -32.21
CA PHE A 396 10.54 -1.84 -31.91
C PHE A 396 11.21 -1.12 -33.08
N LYS A 397 12.08 -1.81 -33.83
CA LYS A 397 12.68 -1.29 -35.06
C LYS A 397 11.62 -1.06 -36.15
N GLU A 398 10.71 -2.01 -36.35
CA GLU A 398 9.55 -1.83 -37.25
C GLU A 398 8.74 -0.60 -36.84
N PHE A 399 8.44 -0.46 -35.55
CA PHE A 399 7.69 0.70 -35.06
C PHE A 399 8.43 2.03 -35.27
N TYR A 400 9.76 2.02 -35.13
CA TYR A 400 10.60 3.18 -35.41
C TYR A 400 10.54 3.59 -36.88
N ASP A 401 10.81 2.65 -37.79
CA ASP A 401 10.94 2.90 -39.23
C ASP A 401 9.58 3.17 -39.89
N GLN A 402 8.56 2.37 -39.54
CA GLN A 402 7.25 2.37 -40.19
C GLN A 402 6.20 3.22 -39.46
N LYS A 403 6.54 3.78 -38.29
CA LYS A 403 5.63 4.49 -37.37
C LYS A 403 4.34 3.70 -37.01
N SER A 404 4.36 2.38 -37.19
CA SER A 404 3.17 1.52 -37.11
C SER A 404 3.53 0.08 -36.72
N PHE A 405 2.53 -0.68 -36.28
CA PHE A 405 2.62 -2.11 -35.95
C PHE A 405 1.26 -2.80 -36.16
N ALA A 406 1.24 -4.13 -36.21
CA ALA A 406 0.01 -4.92 -36.41
C ALA A 406 -1.12 -4.53 -35.43
N LYS A 407 -2.28 -4.11 -35.95
CA LYS A 407 -3.44 -3.65 -35.17
C LYS A 407 -3.93 -4.66 -34.13
N SER A 408 -3.76 -5.96 -34.38
CA SER A 408 -4.13 -7.04 -33.45
C SER A 408 -3.44 -6.91 -32.09
N LEU A 409 -2.20 -6.40 -32.05
CA LEU A 409 -1.42 -6.17 -30.82
C LEU A 409 -2.03 -5.06 -29.95
N ASN A 410 -2.86 -4.19 -30.53
CA ASN A 410 -3.51 -3.07 -29.83
C ASN A 410 -4.92 -3.40 -29.31
N SER A 411 -5.34 -4.67 -29.36
CA SER A 411 -6.60 -5.13 -28.79
C SER A 411 -6.58 -4.99 -27.26
N THR A 412 -7.67 -4.50 -26.67
CA THR A 412 -7.75 -4.15 -25.24
C THR A 412 -9.03 -4.67 -24.61
N PHE A 413 -8.96 -5.23 -23.40
CA PHE A 413 -10.17 -5.49 -22.61
C PHE A 413 -10.53 -4.29 -21.73
N LEU A 414 -11.80 -3.88 -21.71
CA LEU A 414 -12.33 -2.90 -20.76
C LEU A 414 -12.98 -3.63 -19.58
N VAL A 415 -12.39 -3.49 -18.40
CA VAL A 415 -12.95 -4.04 -17.15
C VAL A 415 -13.56 -2.92 -16.33
N ILE A 416 -14.81 -3.08 -15.92
CA ILE A 416 -15.49 -2.12 -15.05
C ILE A 416 -15.27 -2.45 -13.57
N ILE A 417 -14.81 -1.46 -12.80
CA ILE A 417 -14.55 -1.60 -11.35
C ILE A 417 -15.40 -0.57 -10.59
N PRO A 418 -16.18 -0.98 -9.57
CA PRO A 418 -17.04 -0.06 -8.84
C PRO A 418 -16.23 0.99 -8.06
N LYS A 419 -16.64 2.27 -8.13
CA LYS A 419 -16.03 3.39 -7.39
C LYS A 419 -16.34 3.33 -5.89
N LYS A 420 -17.51 2.80 -5.54
CA LYS A 420 -18.03 2.65 -4.17
C LYS A 420 -18.76 1.31 -4.03
N GLY A 421 -18.99 0.86 -2.80
CA GLY A 421 -19.82 -0.33 -2.56
C GLY A 421 -21.29 -0.03 -2.86
N GLY A 422 -22.02 -1.03 -3.38
CA GLY A 422 -23.41 -0.87 -3.79
C GLY A 422 -23.59 0.03 -5.02
N ALA A 423 -22.64 0.02 -5.96
CA ALA A 423 -22.75 0.79 -7.20
C ALA A 423 -23.83 0.17 -8.11
N GLU A 424 -24.74 1.01 -8.62
CA GLU A 424 -25.88 0.58 -9.46
C GLU A 424 -25.85 1.22 -10.85
N ASP A 425 -25.44 2.49 -10.94
CA ASP A 425 -25.35 3.22 -12.20
C ASP A 425 -24.00 3.02 -12.88
N LEU A 426 -23.98 2.88 -14.21
CA LEU A 426 -22.75 2.67 -14.99
C LEU A 426 -21.72 3.79 -14.77
N GLY A 427 -22.15 5.03 -14.53
CA GLY A 427 -21.30 6.16 -14.17
C GLY A 427 -20.58 6.01 -12.83
N GLU A 428 -21.03 5.11 -11.96
CA GLU A 428 -20.41 4.76 -10.69
C GLU A 428 -19.30 3.70 -10.82
N PHE A 429 -19.06 3.20 -12.04
CA PHE A 429 -17.95 2.31 -12.36
C PHE A 429 -16.80 3.08 -13.02
N ARG A 430 -15.58 2.56 -12.88
CA ARG A 430 -14.40 3.01 -13.63
C ARG A 430 -14.06 1.99 -14.70
N PRO A 431 -13.96 2.38 -15.98
CA PRO A 431 -13.40 1.51 -17.00
C PRO A 431 -11.88 1.42 -16.83
N ILE A 432 -11.34 0.21 -16.80
CA ILE A 432 -9.89 -0.04 -16.77
C ILE A 432 -9.51 -0.87 -18.01
N SER A 433 -8.57 -0.35 -18.78
CA SER A 433 -8.01 -1.00 -19.95
C SER A 433 -6.94 -2.03 -19.55
N LEU A 434 -7.17 -3.30 -19.90
CA LEU A 434 -6.17 -4.36 -19.85
C LEU A 434 -5.53 -4.51 -21.23
N LEU A 435 -4.31 -3.97 -21.35
CA LEU A 435 -3.51 -3.97 -22.57
C LEU A 435 -2.76 -5.31 -22.76
N GLY A 436 -2.54 -5.70 -24.02
CA GLY A 436 -1.62 -6.78 -24.36
C GLY A 436 -0.18 -6.49 -23.90
N GLY A 437 0.58 -7.53 -23.57
CA GLY A 437 1.90 -7.42 -22.94
C GLY A 437 2.91 -6.63 -23.77
N LEU A 438 2.95 -6.88 -25.08
CA LEU A 438 3.87 -6.23 -26.02
C LEU A 438 3.55 -4.75 -26.23
N TYR A 439 2.28 -4.41 -26.49
CA TYR A 439 1.87 -3.01 -26.60
C TYR A 439 2.14 -2.25 -25.30
N LYS A 440 1.87 -2.88 -24.15
CA LYS A 440 2.13 -2.30 -22.84
C LYS A 440 3.62 -2.01 -22.60
N LEU A 441 4.52 -2.88 -23.07
CA LEU A 441 5.96 -2.65 -23.04
C LEU A 441 6.34 -1.44 -23.91
N MET A 442 5.82 -1.37 -25.14
CA MET A 442 6.04 -0.23 -26.05
C MET A 442 5.55 1.10 -25.45
N ALA A 443 4.32 1.12 -24.93
CA ALA A 443 3.77 2.30 -24.25
C ALA A 443 4.58 2.68 -23.00
N LYS A 444 5.16 1.71 -22.29
CA LYS A 444 6.03 1.96 -21.13
C LYS A 444 7.37 2.60 -21.54
N VAL A 445 7.99 2.16 -22.62
CA VAL A 445 9.21 2.78 -23.17
C VAL A 445 8.92 4.23 -23.58
N LEU A 446 7.85 4.46 -24.34
CA LEU A 446 7.43 5.82 -24.74
C LEU A 446 7.14 6.71 -23.52
N ALA A 447 6.42 6.19 -22.50
CA ALA A 447 6.17 6.93 -21.27
C ALA A 447 7.46 7.29 -20.51
N ASN A 448 8.46 6.39 -20.50
CA ASN A 448 9.75 6.66 -19.89
C ASN A 448 10.50 7.79 -20.62
N ARG A 449 10.44 7.86 -21.96
CA ARG A 449 11.01 8.95 -22.75
C ARG A 449 10.30 10.28 -22.45
N LEU A 450 8.97 10.32 -22.53
CA LEU A 450 8.19 11.54 -22.28
C LEU A 450 8.38 12.09 -20.85
N LYS A 451 8.56 11.19 -19.88
CA LYS A 451 8.84 11.57 -18.48
C LYS A 451 10.11 12.41 -18.33
N MET A 452 11.10 12.26 -19.21
CA MET A 452 12.37 12.99 -19.14
C MET A 452 12.25 14.47 -19.49
N VAL A 453 11.23 14.83 -20.28
CA VAL A 453 11.01 16.21 -20.74
C VAL A 453 9.74 16.87 -20.17
N SER A 454 8.90 16.10 -19.48
CA SER A 454 7.60 16.58 -18.97
C SER A 454 7.66 17.82 -18.08
N ASP A 455 8.73 18.01 -17.30
CA ASP A 455 8.90 19.16 -16.41
C ASP A 455 9.25 20.47 -17.13
N LYS A 456 9.67 20.38 -18.40
CA LYS A 456 9.99 21.51 -19.28
C LYS A 456 8.73 22.16 -19.83
N VAL A 457 7.78 21.34 -20.27
CA VAL A 457 6.54 21.79 -20.94
C VAL A 457 5.37 22.01 -19.98
N VAL A 458 5.37 21.33 -18.82
CA VAL A 458 4.29 21.44 -17.83
C VAL A 458 4.62 22.46 -16.74
N SER A 459 3.71 23.43 -16.53
CA SER A 459 3.81 24.51 -15.53
C SER A 459 3.89 23.98 -14.09
N ALA A 460 4.39 24.81 -13.16
CA ALA A 460 4.56 24.42 -11.76
C ALA A 460 3.24 24.19 -11.01
N ASP A 461 2.11 24.65 -11.58
CA ASP A 461 0.76 24.53 -11.02
C ASP A 461 0.21 23.10 -11.14
N GLN A 462 0.72 22.30 -12.08
CA GLN A 462 0.39 20.88 -12.24
C GLN A 462 1.31 19.99 -11.39
N ASN A 463 0.74 19.35 -10.37
CA ASN A 463 1.51 18.56 -9.39
C ASN A 463 1.48 17.04 -9.66
N ALA A 464 0.65 16.57 -10.60
CA ALA A 464 0.55 15.16 -10.94
C ALA A 464 1.50 14.75 -12.08
N PHE A 465 1.98 13.50 -12.02
CA PHE A 465 2.75 12.80 -13.07
C PHE A 465 4.07 13.46 -13.54
N VAL A 466 4.49 14.59 -12.98
CA VAL A 466 5.78 15.22 -13.26
C VAL A 466 6.86 14.77 -12.26
N ARG A 467 8.06 14.43 -12.77
CA ARG A 467 9.18 13.97 -11.94
C ARG A 467 9.55 15.03 -10.90
N GLY A 468 9.73 14.60 -9.65
CA GLY A 468 10.15 15.47 -8.54
C GLY A 468 9.02 16.19 -7.79
N ARG A 469 7.80 16.26 -8.36
CA ARG A 469 6.63 16.87 -7.70
C ARG A 469 5.91 15.85 -6.82
N GLN A 470 5.46 16.25 -5.64
CA GLN A 470 4.73 15.38 -4.71
C GLN A 470 3.27 15.82 -4.58
N ILE A 471 2.33 14.88 -4.52
CA ILE A 471 0.90 15.14 -4.30
C ILE A 471 0.61 16.02 -3.07
N LEU A 472 1.46 15.92 -2.05
CA LEU A 472 1.31 16.68 -0.81
C LEU A 472 1.66 18.16 -0.97
N ASP A 473 2.39 18.54 -2.02
CA ASP A 473 2.83 19.92 -2.27
C ASP A 473 1.61 20.81 -2.57
N ALA A 474 0.71 20.36 -3.44
CA ALA A 474 -0.55 21.05 -3.73
C ALA A 474 -1.46 21.15 -2.49
N SER A 475 -1.52 20.10 -1.67
CA SER A 475 -2.31 20.10 -0.44
C SER A 475 -1.76 21.06 0.62
N LEU A 476 -0.43 21.21 0.70
CA LEU A 476 0.23 22.20 1.55
C LEU A 476 -0.09 23.62 1.09
N ILE A 477 0.12 23.91 -0.20
CA ILE A 477 -0.16 25.25 -0.76
C ILE A 477 -1.62 25.63 -0.52
N ALA A 478 -2.58 24.76 -0.86
CA ALA A 478 -3.99 25.04 -0.70
C ALA A 478 -4.37 25.35 0.76
N ASN A 479 -3.87 24.58 1.74
CA ASN A 479 -4.14 24.87 3.16
C ASN A 479 -3.50 26.18 3.63
N GLU A 480 -2.32 26.54 3.11
CA GLU A 480 -1.66 27.80 3.46
C GLU A 480 -2.34 29.02 2.82
N VAL A 481 -2.89 28.88 1.61
CA VAL A 481 -3.72 29.89 0.94
C VAL A 481 -5.01 30.15 1.73
N VAL A 482 -5.76 29.10 2.06
CA VAL A 482 -7.01 29.24 2.85
C VAL A 482 -6.72 29.85 4.23
N ASP A 483 -5.64 29.45 4.90
CA ASP A 483 -5.24 30.05 6.19
C ASP A 483 -4.87 31.53 6.06
N TYR A 484 -4.27 31.94 4.94
CA TYR A 484 -3.89 33.33 4.70
C TYR A 484 -5.14 34.23 4.59
N TRP A 485 -6.08 33.87 3.71
CA TRP A 485 -7.35 34.58 3.55
C TRP A 485 -8.16 34.62 4.85
N GLN A 486 -8.29 33.49 5.56
CA GLN A 486 -9.03 33.44 6.83
C GLN A 486 -8.44 34.36 7.90
N LYS A 487 -7.12 34.43 8.02
CA LYS A 487 -6.46 35.30 9.02
C LYS A 487 -6.58 36.78 8.71
N ARG A 488 -6.60 37.13 7.43
CA ARG A 488 -6.76 38.53 6.99
C ARG A 488 -8.21 38.96 6.85
N LYS A 489 -9.16 38.02 7.04
CA LYS A 489 -10.59 38.24 6.79
C LYS A 489 -10.86 38.72 5.36
N GLU A 490 -10.03 38.26 4.41
CA GLU A 490 -10.23 38.55 3.00
C GLU A 490 -11.40 37.69 2.46
N LYS A 491 -12.18 38.27 1.54
CA LYS A 491 -13.31 37.60 0.88
C LYS A 491 -12.82 36.90 -0.38
N GLY A 492 -12.71 35.58 -0.35
CA GLY A 492 -12.20 34.78 -1.47
C GLY A 492 -13.03 33.55 -1.76
N LEU A 493 -12.95 33.04 -2.97
CA LEU A 493 -13.66 31.85 -3.43
C LEU A 493 -12.68 30.75 -3.80
N VAL A 494 -12.95 29.55 -3.30
CA VAL A 494 -12.28 28.32 -3.72
C VAL A 494 -13.23 27.54 -4.62
N CYS A 495 -12.92 27.49 -5.91
CA CYS A 495 -13.65 26.71 -6.90
C CYS A 495 -12.99 25.34 -7.04
N LYS A 496 -13.67 24.29 -6.59
CA LYS A 496 -13.23 22.90 -6.79
C LYS A 496 -14.00 22.32 -7.96
N LEU A 497 -13.31 22.03 -9.06
CA LEU A 497 -13.92 21.58 -10.30
C LEU A 497 -13.68 20.09 -10.52
N ASP A 498 -14.68 19.39 -11.07
CA ASP A 498 -14.63 17.96 -11.42
C ASP A 498 -14.82 17.81 -12.94
N ILE A 499 -14.00 17.00 -13.62
CA ILE A 499 -14.13 16.75 -15.07
C ILE A 499 -14.94 15.47 -15.31
N GLU A 500 -15.90 15.53 -16.23
CA GLU A 500 -16.68 14.37 -16.64
C GLU A 500 -15.86 13.36 -17.44
N LYS A 501 -15.65 12.18 -16.83
CA LYS A 501 -15.03 11.02 -17.49
C LYS A 501 -13.70 11.40 -18.17
N ALA A 502 -12.85 12.14 -17.45
CA ALA A 502 -11.70 12.87 -17.98
C ALA A 502 -10.85 12.13 -19.02
N TYR A 503 -10.45 10.88 -18.76
CA TYR A 503 -9.66 10.10 -19.72
C TYR A 503 -10.48 9.74 -20.97
N ASP A 504 -11.74 9.37 -20.83
CA ASP A 504 -12.58 8.86 -21.92
C ASP A 504 -13.06 9.96 -22.88
N SER A 505 -13.01 11.22 -22.46
CA SER A 505 -13.64 12.35 -23.17
C SER A 505 -12.68 13.18 -24.02
N ILE A 506 -11.37 13.13 -23.77
CA ILE A 506 -10.40 14.01 -24.46
C ILE A 506 -10.36 13.76 -25.98
N SER A 507 -10.45 14.83 -26.78
CA SER A 507 -10.35 14.75 -28.23
C SER A 507 -8.91 14.48 -28.68
N TRP A 508 -8.74 13.55 -29.62
CA TRP A 508 -7.44 13.24 -30.20
C TRP A 508 -6.91 14.39 -31.06
N SER A 509 -7.78 15.05 -31.82
CA SER A 509 -7.41 16.18 -32.66
C SER A 509 -6.81 17.33 -31.83
N PHE A 510 -7.44 17.64 -30.70
CA PHE A 510 -6.94 18.59 -29.70
C PHE A 510 -5.56 18.17 -29.17
N LEU A 511 -5.42 16.92 -28.73
CA LEU A 511 -4.16 16.43 -28.18
C LEU A 511 -3.01 16.53 -29.19
N MET A 512 -3.26 16.22 -30.47
CA MET A 512 -2.27 16.39 -31.53
C MET A 512 -1.87 17.84 -31.75
N LYS A 513 -2.82 18.79 -31.70
CA LYS A 513 -2.52 20.23 -31.75
C LYS A 513 -1.65 20.67 -30.56
N VAL A 514 -1.92 20.16 -29.36
CA VAL A 514 -1.12 20.44 -28.15
C VAL A 514 0.31 19.94 -28.31
N LEU A 515 0.49 18.68 -28.73
CA LEU A 515 1.82 18.09 -28.95
C LEU A 515 2.64 18.90 -29.96
N LYS A 516 2.00 19.32 -31.06
CA LYS A 516 2.62 20.18 -32.08
C LYS A 516 3.06 21.53 -31.50
N LYS A 517 2.19 22.20 -30.73
CA LYS A 517 2.52 23.48 -30.07
C LYS A 517 3.61 23.38 -29.03
N MET A 518 3.74 22.22 -28.38
CA MET A 518 4.80 21.95 -27.42
C MET A 518 6.13 21.55 -28.08
N GLY A 519 6.24 21.60 -29.42
CA GLY A 519 7.49 21.31 -30.14
C GLY A 519 7.79 19.82 -30.30
N SER A 520 6.78 18.94 -30.22
CA SER A 520 6.99 17.51 -30.50
C SER A 520 7.33 17.30 -31.98
N GLY A 521 8.31 16.44 -32.26
CA GLY A 521 8.66 16.08 -33.63
C GLY A 521 7.58 15.25 -34.34
N SER A 522 7.69 15.15 -35.67
CA SER A 522 6.68 14.51 -36.52
C SER A 522 6.58 13.01 -36.26
N ARG A 523 7.72 12.33 -36.02
CA ARG A 523 7.74 10.88 -35.77
C ARG A 523 7.06 10.55 -34.44
N TRP A 524 7.33 11.34 -33.40
CA TRP A 524 6.68 11.19 -32.09
C TRP A 524 5.16 11.34 -32.21
N MET A 525 4.71 12.34 -32.96
CA MET A 525 3.30 12.58 -33.21
C MET A 525 2.61 11.39 -33.92
N GLU A 526 3.25 10.82 -34.95
CA GLU A 526 2.74 9.64 -35.64
C GLU A 526 2.69 8.40 -34.73
N TRP A 527 3.71 8.20 -33.89
CA TRP A 527 3.73 7.14 -32.88
C TRP A 527 2.56 7.26 -31.90
N MET A 528 2.32 8.47 -31.37
CA MET A 528 1.19 8.72 -30.47
C MET A 528 -0.12 8.43 -31.18
N TRP A 529 -0.31 8.99 -32.39
CA TRP A 529 -1.51 8.76 -33.20
C TRP A 529 -1.79 7.28 -33.42
N TRP A 530 -0.78 6.49 -33.80
CA TRP A 530 -0.95 5.06 -34.01
C TRP A 530 -1.36 4.32 -32.74
N CYS A 531 -0.77 4.70 -31.59
CA CYS A 531 -1.02 4.07 -30.30
C CYS A 531 -2.50 4.14 -29.87
N PHE A 532 -3.16 5.29 -30.05
CA PHE A 532 -4.57 5.44 -29.63
C PHE A 532 -5.58 5.20 -30.76
N SER A 533 -5.30 5.58 -32.00
CA SER A 533 -6.28 5.47 -33.10
C SER A 533 -6.58 4.04 -33.55
N THR A 534 -5.63 3.11 -33.33
CA THR A 534 -5.78 1.71 -33.75
C THR A 534 -6.34 0.79 -32.66
N ALA A 535 -6.64 1.32 -31.47
CA ALA A 535 -7.13 0.54 -30.35
C ALA A 535 -8.54 -0.04 -30.64
N LYS A 536 -8.72 -1.31 -30.27
CA LYS A 536 -10.01 -2.02 -30.34
C LYS A 536 -10.37 -2.56 -28.97
N PHE A 537 -11.63 -2.46 -28.59
CA PHE A 537 -12.11 -2.78 -27.25
C PHE A 537 -13.13 -3.91 -27.25
N SER A 538 -13.02 -4.80 -26.26
CA SER A 538 -14.08 -5.71 -25.81
C SER A 538 -14.32 -5.50 -24.32
N VAL A 539 -15.57 -5.45 -23.86
CA VAL A 539 -15.89 -5.19 -22.45
C VAL A 539 -15.95 -6.52 -21.70
N LEU A 540 -15.24 -6.65 -20.57
CA LEU A 540 -15.25 -7.86 -19.76
C LEU A 540 -16.36 -7.78 -18.70
N ILE A 541 -17.46 -8.50 -18.93
CA ILE A 541 -18.65 -8.52 -18.07
C ILE A 541 -18.73 -9.89 -17.40
N ASN A 542 -18.71 -9.91 -16.06
CA ASN A 542 -18.72 -11.14 -15.26
C ASN A 542 -17.69 -12.22 -15.67
N GLY A 543 -16.59 -11.81 -16.33
CA GLY A 543 -15.50 -12.69 -16.76
C GLY A 543 -15.56 -13.11 -18.24
N VAL A 544 -16.59 -12.71 -18.98
CA VAL A 544 -16.77 -12.99 -20.41
C VAL A 544 -16.53 -11.71 -21.22
N PRO A 545 -15.74 -11.75 -22.31
CA PRO A 545 -15.55 -10.61 -23.19
C PRO A 545 -16.75 -10.43 -24.13
N GLU A 546 -17.32 -9.24 -24.15
CA GLU A 546 -18.50 -8.88 -24.94
C GLU A 546 -18.22 -7.69 -25.85
N GLY A 547 -18.75 -7.75 -27.08
CA GLY A 547 -18.56 -6.75 -28.13
C GLY A 547 -17.13 -6.66 -28.70
N PHE A 548 -16.99 -5.95 -29.83
CA PHE A 548 -15.70 -5.59 -30.42
C PHE A 548 -15.83 -4.29 -31.24
N PHE A 549 -15.25 -3.19 -30.74
CA PHE A 549 -15.46 -1.86 -31.34
C PHE A 549 -14.22 -0.95 -31.27
N SER A 550 -14.22 0.12 -32.05
CA SER A 550 -13.19 1.19 -32.03
C SER A 550 -13.62 2.37 -31.18
N SER A 551 -12.65 3.10 -30.63
CA SER A 551 -12.85 4.48 -30.17
C SER A 551 -12.47 5.49 -31.25
N SER A 552 -12.97 6.70 -31.14
CA SER A 552 -12.50 7.86 -31.92
C SER A 552 -12.11 9.05 -31.04
N LYS A 553 -12.21 8.92 -29.71
CA LYS A 553 -11.70 9.86 -28.71
C LYS A 553 -11.28 9.10 -27.44
N GLY A 554 -10.67 9.82 -26.50
CA GLY A 554 -10.33 9.30 -25.18
C GLY A 554 -8.98 8.59 -25.11
N LEU A 555 -8.42 8.53 -23.92
CA LEU A 555 -7.18 7.84 -23.57
C LEU A 555 -7.50 6.64 -22.68
N ARG A 556 -6.68 5.59 -22.76
CA ARG A 556 -6.95 4.33 -22.07
C ARG A 556 -6.53 4.38 -20.60
N GLN A 557 -7.50 4.27 -19.70
CA GLN A 557 -7.22 4.20 -18.27
C GLN A 557 -6.53 2.88 -17.90
N GLY A 558 -5.22 2.90 -17.70
CA GLY A 558 -4.38 1.71 -17.47
C GLY A 558 -3.18 1.60 -18.42
N ASP A 559 -3.14 2.46 -19.43
CA ASP A 559 -2.03 2.62 -20.37
C ASP A 559 -0.90 3.48 -19.78
N PRO A 560 0.36 3.01 -19.77
CA PRO A 560 1.49 3.75 -19.19
C PRO A 560 1.68 5.18 -19.71
N ILE A 561 1.36 5.46 -20.98
CA ILE A 561 1.59 6.79 -21.58
C ILE A 561 0.41 7.76 -21.40
N SER A 562 -0.80 7.23 -21.23
CA SER A 562 -2.03 8.03 -21.16
C SER A 562 -2.01 9.13 -20.07
N PRO A 563 -1.50 8.91 -18.84
CA PRO A 563 -1.44 9.96 -17.83
C PRO A 563 -0.56 11.15 -18.23
N TYR A 564 0.52 10.91 -18.97
CA TYR A 564 1.42 11.97 -19.43
C TYR A 564 0.76 12.79 -20.52
N LEU A 565 0.14 12.14 -21.51
CA LEU A 565 -0.61 12.83 -22.56
C LEU A 565 -1.77 13.66 -21.98
N PHE A 566 -2.46 13.14 -20.97
CA PHE A 566 -3.54 13.84 -20.30
C PHE A 566 -3.07 15.14 -19.64
N ILE A 567 -1.95 15.13 -18.90
CA ILE A 567 -1.45 16.36 -18.26
C ILE A 567 -0.96 17.39 -19.26
N LEU A 568 -0.48 16.99 -20.46
CA LEU A 568 -0.15 17.93 -21.53
C LEU A 568 -1.40 18.64 -22.04
N GLY A 569 -2.51 17.91 -22.20
CA GLY A 569 -3.81 18.51 -22.52
C GLY A 569 -4.30 19.48 -21.44
N MET A 570 -4.15 19.12 -20.17
CA MET A 570 -4.53 19.97 -19.04
C MET A 570 -3.67 21.24 -18.90
N GLU A 571 -2.47 21.28 -19.45
CA GLU A 571 -1.62 22.48 -19.46
C GLU A 571 -2.29 23.62 -20.26
N VAL A 572 -3.14 23.31 -21.23
CA VAL A 572 -3.94 24.32 -21.95
C VAL A 572 -4.86 25.08 -21.00
N LEU A 573 -5.57 24.38 -20.11
CA LEU A 573 -6.43 25.04 -19.11
C LEU A 573 -5.59 25.92 -18.17
N SER A 574 -4.44 25.42 -17.71
CA SER A 574 -3.52 26.22 -16.89
C SER A 574 -3.06 27.49 -17.62
N ALA A 575 -2.70 27.38 -18.90
CA ALA A 575 -2.27 28.51 -19.71
C ALA A 575 -3.40 29.54 -19.93
N LEU A 576 -4.65 29.08 -20.15
CA LEU A 576 -5.81 29.96 -20.25
C LEU A 576 -6.06 30.72 -18.94
N ILE A 577 -6.00 30.04 -17.79
CA ILE A 577 -6.13 30.68 -16.47
C ILE A 577 -5.00 31.69 -16.25
N ARG A 578 -3.75 31.34 -16.57
CA ARG A 578 -2.61 32.26 -16.43
C ARG A 578 -2.77 33.51 -17.31
N ARG A 579 -3.26 33.35 -18.53
CA ARG A 579 -3.57 34.48 -19.42
C ARG A 579 -4.66 35.38 -18.85
N ALA A 580 -5.72 34.80 -18.29
CA ALA A 580 -6.79 35.56 -17.63
C ALA A 580 -6.28 36.32 -16.40
N VAL A 581 -5.37 35.73 -15.62
CA VAL A 581 -4.72 36.40 -14.48
C VAL A 581 -3.82 37.54 -14.94
N GLN A 582 -3.03 37.36 -16.01
CA GLN A 582 -2.21 38.41 -16.60
C GLN A 582 -3.05 39.58 -17.15
N GLY A 583 -4.23 39.27 -17.68
CA GLY A 583 -5.20 40.27 -18.15
C GLY A 583 -6.07 40.89 -17.05
N ASN A 584 -5.84 40.56 -15.77
CA ASN A 584 -6.66 40.99 -14.62
C ASN A 584 -8.15 40.58 -14.67
N PHE A 585 -8.51 39.57 -15.47
CA PHE A 585 -9.87 39.02 -15.51
C PHE A 585 -10.16 38.07 -14.34
N ILE A 586 -9.12 37.46 -13.78
CA ILE A 586 -9.18 36.60 -12.59
C ILE A 586 -8.07 37.03 -11.63
N SER A 587 -8.42 37.29 -10.38
CA SER A 587 -7.45 37.61 -9.32
C SER A 587 -7.33 36.44 -8.36
N GLY A 588 -6.18 35.76 -8.37
CA GLY A 588 -5.90 34.68 -7.43
C GLY A 588 -5.65 35.16 -6.00
N CYS A 589 -5.26 34.24 -5.11
CA CYS A 589 -4.76 34.62 -3.80
C CYS A 589 -3.39 35.27 -3.92
N ARG A 590 -3.32 36.57 -3.60
CA ARG A 590 -2.09 37.36 -3.61
C ARG A 590 -1.42 37.33 -2.23
N LEU A 591 -0.47 36.42 -2.04
CA LEU A 591 0.28 36.35 -0.78
C LEU A 591 1.36 37.42 -0.77
N LYS A 592 1.25 38.36 0.18
CA LYS A 592 2.26 39.37 0.47
C LYS A 592 3.09 39.00 1.70
N GLY A 593 4.40 38.93 1.51
CA GLY A 593 5.41 38.70 2.54
C GLY A 593 6.01 39.99 3.11
N ARG A 594 7.14 39.89 3.83
CA ARG A 594 7.94 41.05 4.24
C ARG A 594 8.95 41.42 3.14
N GLY A 595 9.15 42.72 2.91
CA GLY A 595 10.13 43.24 1.93
C GLY A 595 9.68 43.10 0.47
N ASP A 596 8.43 43.47 0.17
CA ASP A 596 7.81 43.48 -1.16
C ASP A 596 7.75 42.14 -1.92
N ALA A 597 8.15 41.04 -1.29
CA ALA A 597 7.98 39.71 -1.86
C ALA A 597 6.48 39.36 -1.97
N GLU A 598 6.03 39.12 -3.19
CA GLU A 598 4.65 38.75 -3.51
C GLU A 598 4.61 37.48 -4.36
N ILE A 599 3.59 36.65 -4.14
CA ILE A 599 3.30 35.51 -5.02
C ILE A 599 1.79 35.36 -5.20
N MET A 600 1.38 35.21 -6.47
CA MET A 600 0.00 34.96 -6.85
C MET A 600 -0.24 33.46 -7.00
N VAL A 601 -1.22 32.92 -6.28
CA VAL A 601 -1.68 31.54 -6.44
C VAL A 601 -3.11 31.56 -6.96
N SER A 602 -3.29 31.28 -8.24
CA SER A 602 -4.62 31.27 -8.89
C SER A 602 -5.22 29.87 -9.01
N HIS A 603 -4.41 28.83 -9.25
CA HIS A 603 -4.93 27.48 -9.43
C HIS A 603 -3.88 26.43 -9.08
N LEU A 604 -4.33 25.21 -8.75
CA LEU A 604 -3.50 24.02 -8.60
C LEU A 604 -4.19 22.86 -9.30
N LEU A 605 -3.43 22.12 -10.10
CA LEU A 605 -3.90 20.95 -10.81
C LEU A 605 -3.22 19.70 -10.23
N PHE A 606 -3.98 18.63 -10.09
CA PHE A 606 -3.45 17.29 -9.89
C PHE A 606 -4.17 16.34 -10.84
N ALA A 607 -3.67 16.28 -12.07
CA ALA A 607 -4.36 15.65 -13.20
C ALA A 607 -5.76 16.25 -13.40
N ASP A 608 -6.82 15.50 -13.13
CA ASP A 608 -8.23 15.90 -13.26
C ASP A 608 -8.79 16.61 -12.02
N ASP A 609 -8.13 16.51 -10.85
CA ASP A 609 -8.53 17.26 -9.65
C ASP A 609 -8.06 18.73 -9.77
N ILE A 610 -9.00 19.66 -9.92
CA ILE A 610 -8.74 21.10 -10.11
C ILE A 610 -9.22 21.89 -8.89
N ILE A 611 -8.36 22.75 -8.37
CA ILE A 611 -8.73 23.78 -7.39
C ILE A 611 -8.27 25.15 -7.87
N LEU A 612 -9.20 26.10 -7.91
CA LEU A 612 -8.96 27.47 -8.34
C LEU A 612 -9.30 28.43 -7.20
N PHE A 613 -8.50 29.47 -7.07
CA PHE A 613 -8.61 30.54 -6.09
C PHE A 613 -8.93 31.82 -6.86
N CYS A 614 -10.03 32.49 -6.51
CA CYS A 614 -10.40 33.78 -7.06
C CYS A 614 -10.97 34.70 -5.97
N GLU A 615 -11.04 36.00 -6.23
CA GLU A 615 -11.73 36.93 -5.34
C GLU A 615 -13.25 36.71 -5.41
N ALA A 616 -13.97 37.12 -4.36
CA ALA A 616 -15.42 37.02 -4.30
C ALA A 616 -16.10 38.05 -5.24
N SER A 617 -16.12 37.77 -6.54
CA SER A 617 -16.70 38.62 -7.58
C SER A 617 -17.47 37.80 -8.60
N LYS A 618 -18.68 38.27 -8.93
CA LYS A 618 -19.53 37.66 -9.96
C LYS A 618 -18.84 37.73 -11.33
N ASP A 619 -18.26 38.88 -11.68
CA ASP A 619 -17.57 39.07 -12.96
C ASP A 619 -16.43 38.07 -13.14
N GLN A 620 -15.63 37.80 -12.09
CA GLN A 620 -14.55 36.81 -12.19
C GLN A 620 -15.08 35.39 -12.44
N LEU A 621 -16.25 35.04 -11.89
CA LEU A 621 -16.90 33.76 -12.14
C LEU A 621 -17.48 33.67 -13.56
N THR A 622 -17.99 34.75 -14.13
CA THR A 622 -18.40 34.81 -15.54
C THR A 622 -17.20 34.57 -16.47
N HIS A 623 -16.07 35.25 -16.22
CA HIS A 623 -14.83 35.01 -16.97
C HIS A 623 -14.33 33.57 -16.81
N LEU A 624 -14.42 33.00 -15.61
CA LEU A 624 -14.11 31.60 -15.38
C LEU A 624 -15.03 30.67 -16.19
N GLY A 625 -16.33 30.94 -16.21
CA GLY A 625 -17.30 30.23 -17.02
C GLY A 625 -16.93 30.22 -18.51
N TRP A 626 -16.52 31.37 -19.05
CA TRP A 626 -16.04 31.45 -20.44
C TRP A 626 -14.75 30.66 -20.69
N ILE A 627 -13.80 30.70 -19.76
CA ILE A 627 -12.56 29.90 -19.87
C ILE A 627 -12.87 28.41 -19.88
N LEU A 628 -13.77 27.96 -18.99
CA LEU A 628 -14.17 26.56 -18.93
C LEU A 628 -14.93 26.12 -20.19
N ALA A 629 -15.84 26.96 -20.69
CA ALA A 629 -16.56 26.71 -21.94
C ALA A 629 -15.61 26.64 -23.15
N TRP A 630 -14.63 27.56 -23.23
CA TRP A 630 -13.63 27.54 -24.29
C TRP A 630 -12.74 26.30 -24.22
N PHE A 631 -12.32 25.92 -23.01
CA PHE A 631 -11.53 24.71 -22.80
C PHE A 631 -12.33 23.45 -23.15
N GLU A 632 -13.61 23.38 -22.79
CA GLU A 632 -14.51 22.30 -23.18
C GLU A 632 -14.66 22.21 -24.70
N ALA A 633 -14.90 23.35 -25.37
CA ALA A 633 -15.03 23.43 -26.83
C ALA A 633 -13.74 23.03 -27.56
N ALA A 634 -12.56 23.35 -27.02
CA ALA A 634 -11.28 22.96 -27.61
C ALA A 634 -10.94 21.48 -27.36
N SER A 635 -11.09 21.02 -26.12
CA SER A 635 -10.55 19.73 -25.67
C SER A 635 -11.55 18.57 -25.70
N GLY A 636 -12.85 18.85 -25.70
CA GLY A 636 -13.90 17.87 -25.44
C GLY A 636 -14.05 17.48 -23.96
N LEU A 637 -13.28 18.09 -23.05
CA LEU A 637 -13.36 17.83 -21.61
C LEU A 637 -14.42 18.73 -20.97
N ARG A 638 -15.58 18.12 -20.67
CA ARG A 638 -16.69 18.80 -20.01
C ARG A 638 -16.52 18.85 -18.49
N ILE A 639 -16.84 19.99 -17.89
CA ILE A 639 -16.86 20.16 -16.43
C ILE A 639 -18.17 19.62 -15.86
N ASN A 640 -18.07 18.76 -14.85
CA ASN A 640 -19.22 18.28 -14.08
C ASN A 640 -19.63 19.36 -13.07
N LEU A 641 -20.48 20.29 -13.49
CA LEU A 641 -20.95 21.36 -12.61
C LEU A 641 -21.75 20.83 -11.40
N ALA A 642 -22.41 19.67 -11.53
CA ALA A 642 -23.14 19.03 -10.44
C ALA A 642 -22.24 18.44 -9.32
N LYS A 643 -20.97 18.15 -9.61
CA LYS A 643 -19.96 17.69 -8.64
C LYS A 643 -18.95 18.77 -8.27
N SER A 644 -18.90 19.85 -9.05
CA SER A 644 -18.10 21.02 -8.74
C SER A 644 -18.70 21.78 -7.56
N GLU A 645 -17.83 22.35 -6.73
CA GLU A 645 -18.19 23.04 -5.48
C GLU A 645 -17.56 24.44 -5.45
N LEU A 646 -18.35 25.47 -5.17
CA LEU A 646 -17.91 26.83 -4.84
C LEU A 646 -17.88 26.99 -3.32
N ILE A 647 -16.71 27.27 -2.77
CA ILE A 647 -16.49 27.26 -1.32
C ILE A 647 -16.05 28.66 -0.88
N PRO A 648 -16.87 29.37 -0.08
CA PRO A 648 -16.53 30.71 0.40
C PRO A 648 -15.43 30.67 1.47
N VAL A 649 -14.52 31.64 1.39
CA VAL A 649 -13.51 31.94 2.41
C VAL A 649 -13.78 33.35 2.95
N GLY A 650 -14.05 33.44 4.25
CA GLY A 650 -14.54 34.67 4.87
C GLY A 650 -16.06 34.82 4.75
N GLU A 651 -16.57 35.98 5.17
CA GLU A 651 -18.00 36.31 5.07
C GLU A 651 -18.26 36.92 3.69
N ILE A 652 -19.01 36.20 2.85
CA ILE A 652 -19.34 36.59 1.48
C ILE A 652 -20.86 36.71 1.36
N ASP A 653 -21.30 37.91 1.04
CA ASP A 653 -22.68 38.24 0.71
C ASP A 653 -22.98 37.73 -0.72
N ASN A 654 -24.18 37.22 -0.98
CA ASN A 654 -24.64 36.74 -2.30
C ASN A 654 -23.89 35.51 -2.88
N ILE A 655 -23.40 34.60 -2.04
CA ILE A 655 -22.76 33.34 -2.49
C ILE A 655 -23.68 32.47 -3.36
N GLU A 656 -24.99 32.56 -3.16
CA GLU A 656 -26.01 31.83 -3.92
C GLU A 656 -26.10 32.32 -5.37
N GLU A 657 -26.09 33.64 -5.58
CA GLU A 657 -26.05 34.23 -6.93
C GLU A 657 -24.76 33.87 -7.66
N MET A 658 -23.63 33.90 -6.95
CA MET A 658 -22.32 33.50 -7.49
C MET A 658 -22.27 32.01 -7.87
N ALA A 659 -22.88 31.14 -7.06
CA ALA A 659 -22.97 29.72 -7.36
C ALA A 659 -23.86 29.44 -8.58
N VAL A 660 -24.94 30.22 -8.75
CA VAL A 660 -25.82 30.18 -9.93
C VAL A 660 -25.09 30.63 -11.20
N GLU A 661 -24.27 31.70 -11.11
CA GLU A 661 -23.49 32.22 -12.24
C GLU A 661 -22.57 31.15 -12.85
N LEU A 662 -21.88 30.37 -12.02
CA LEU A 662 -21.03 29.26 -12.49
C LEU A 662 -21.82 27.95 -12.69
N GLY A 663 -23.05 27.85 -12.15
CA GLY A 663 -23.90 26.66 -12.21
C GLY A 663 -23.49 25.52 -11.27
N CYS A 664 -22.81 25.81 -10.15
CA CYS A 664 -22.22 24.81 -9.26
C CYS A 664 -22.84 24.80 -7.85
N ARG A 665 -22.47 23.81 -7.03
CA ARG A 665 -23.00 23.69 -5.66
C ARG A 665 -22.21 24.54 -4.68
N ILE A 666 -22.87 25.09 -3.66
CA ILE A 666 -22.17 25.74 -2.55
C ILE A 666 -21.60 24.66 -1.61
N GLY A 667 -20.30 24.73 -1.36
CA GLY A 667 -19.61 23.88 -0.39
C GLY A 667 -19.21 24.65 0.88
N SER A 668 -18.65 23.94 1.86
CA SER A 668 -18.21 24.54 3.12
C SER A 668 -16.97 23.83 3.66
N PHE A 669 -16.11 24.54 4.38
CA PHE A 669 -14.98 23.92 5.08
C PHE A 669 -15.43 23.15 6.34
N PRO A 670 -14.73 22.06 6.71
CA PRO A 670 -13.61 21.45 6.00
C PRO A 670 -14.07 20.57 4.82
N VAL A 671 -13.43 20.73 3.66
CA VAL A 671 -13.70 19.95 2.45
C VAL A 671 -12.57 18.95 2.18
N LYS A 672 -12.82 17.90 1.40
CA LYS A 672 -11.78 16.95 1.00
C LYS A 672 -11.17 17.34 -0.35
N TYR A 673 -9.85 17.48 -0.39
CA TYR A 673 -9.03 17.75 -1.57
C TYR A 673 -7.84 16.77 -1.61
N LEU A 674 -7.63 16.07 -2.73
CA LEU A 674 -6.59 15.04 -2.90
C LEU A 674 -6.56 13.98 -1.79
N GLY A 675 -7.71 13.65 -1.21
CA GLY A 675 -7.78 12.69 -0.09
C GLY A 675 -7.51 13.27 1.29
N LEU A 676 -7.13 14.54 1.40
CA LEU A 676 -6.82 15.27 2.62
C LEU A 676 -7.88 16.33 2.93
N PRO A 677 -8.07 16.68 4.21
CA PRO A 677 -8.92 17.79 4.61
C PRO A 677 -8.27 19.13 4.23
N LEU A 678 -9.06 20.04 3.67
CA LEU A 678 -8.72 21.43 3.39
C LEU A 678 -9.50 22.32 4.35
N GLY A 679 -8.83 23.29 4.97
CA GLY A 679 -9.47 24.23 5.92
C GLY A 679 -9.88 23.59 7.26
N ALA A 680 -9.36 22.39 7.58
CA ALA A 680 -9.63 21.76 8.87
C ALA A 680 -8.75 22.34 9.98
N ARG A 681 -9.34 22.54 11.16
CA ARG A 681 -8.58 22.95 12.35
C ARG A 681 -7.59 21.85 12.74
N HIS A 682 -6.35 22.24 13.02
CA HIS A 682 -5.21 21.35 13.32
C HIS A 682 -5.43 20.29 14.42
N LYS A 683 -6.35 20.52 15.38
CA LYS A 683 -6.69 19.60 16.49
C LYS A 683 -7.96 18.79 16.28
N ALA A 684 -8.67 18.95 15.15
CA ALA A 684 -9.95 18.29 14.95
C ALA A 684 -9.80 16.77 14.92
N LEU A 685 -10.46 16.09 15.88
CA LEU A 685 -10.44 14.64 16.00
C LEU A 685 -11.20 13.96 14.84
N SER A 686 -12.30 14.58 14.40
CA SER A 686 -13.17 14.12 13.32
C SER A 686 -12.41 13.93 12.00
N THR A 687 -11.38 14.75 11.77
CA THR A 687 -10.49 14.67 10.62
C THR A 687 -9.78 13.32 10.47
N TRP A 688 -9.63 12.57 11.56
CA TRP A 688 -8.97 11.26 11.58
C TRP A 688 -9.94 10.07 11.58
N ASP A 689 -11.25 10.31 11.69
CA ASP A 689 -12.25 9.23 11.78
C ASP A 689 -12.28 8.39 10.49
N GLY A 690 -12.09 9.01 9.33
CA GLY A 690 -11.98 8.29 8.05
C GLY A 690 -10.72 7.41 7.92
N VAL A 691 -9.64 7.71 8.66
CA VAL A 691 -8.45 6.84 8.75
C VAL A 691 -8.78 5.63 9.62
N GLU A 692 -9.42 5.86 10.77
CA GLU A 692 -9.84 4.79 11.69
C GLU A 692 -10.80 3.81 11.01
N GLU A 693 -11.81 4.31 10.29
CA GLU A 693 -12.79 3.49 9.55
C GLU A 693 -12.10 2.64 8.47
N ARG A 694 -11.12 3.18 7.74
CA ARG A 694 -10.35 2.41 6.75
C ARG A 694 -9.53 1.29 7.38
N MET A 695 -8.93 1.53 8.54
CA MET A 695 -8.21 0.49 9.28
C MET A 695 -9.16 -0.62 9.74
N ARG A 696 -10.32 -0.26 10.31
CA ARG A 696 -11.35 -1.23 10.74
C ARG A 696 -11.87 -2.08 9.57
N ARG A 697 -12.17 -1.45 8.42
CA ARG A 697 -12.59 -2.18 7.21
C ARG A 697 -11.53 -3.17 6.71
N ARG A 698 -10.25 -2.83 6.81
CA ARG A 698 -9.17 -3.76 6.46
C ARG A 698 -9.07 -4.92 7.46
N LEU A 699 -9.19 -4.63 8.76
CA LEU A 699 -9.20 -5.65 9.80
C LEU A 699 -10.35 -6.65 9.65
N ALA A 700 -11.56 -6.16 9.38
CA ALA A 700 -12.74 -7.00 9.12
C ALA A 700 -12.52 -7.94 7.92
N ARG A 701 -11.84 -7.46 6.86
CA ARG A 701 -11.51 -8.28 5.69
C ARG A 701 -10.47 -9.36 5.96
N TRP A 702 -9.45 -9.07 6.78
CA TRP A 702 -8.30 -9.97 6.94
C TRP A 702 -8.50 -11.17 7.85
N LYS A 703 -9.67 -11.32 8.48
CA LYS A 703 -10.10 -12.55 9.16
C LYS A 703 -9.01 -13.16 10.05
N ARG A 704 -8.84 -12.53 11.22
CA ARG A 704 -7.72 -12.71 12.18
C ARG A 704 -7.39 -14.19 12.48
N GLN A 705 -8.38 -15.08 12.43
CA GLN A 705 -8.25 -16.50 12.75
C GLN A 705 -7.34 -17.27 11.79
N TYR A 706 -7.24 -16.88 10.53
CA TYR A 706 -6.40 -17.58 9.56
C TYR A 706 -4.95 -17.08 9.54
N LEU A 707 -4.68 -15.94 10.17
CA LEU A 707 -3.36 -15.33 10.13
C LEU A 707 -2.53 -15.75 11.34
N SER A 708 -1.37 -16.36 11.08
CA SER A 708 -0.35 -16.54 12.11
C SER A 708 0.07 -15.18 12.70
N LYS A 709 0.56 -15.16 13.95
CA LYS A 709 1.10 -13.93 14.56
C LYS A 709 2.15 -13.25 13.64
N GLY A 710 2.98 -14.04 12.96
CA GLY A 710 3.91 -13.56 11.93
C GLY A 710 3.22 -12.87 10.75
N GLY A 711 2.17 -13.47 10.18
CA GLY A 711 1.37 -12.86 9.11
C GLY A 711 0.68 -11.56 9.54
N ARG A 712 0.20 -11.50 10.78
CA ARG A 712 -0.39 -10.28 11.36
C ARG A 712 0.61 -9.14 11.51
N ILE A 713 1.84 -9.43 11.94
CA ILE A 713 2.92 -8.42 12.01
C ILE A 713 3.19 -7.86 10.61
N THR A 714 3.26 -8.74 9.59
CA THR A 714 3.46 -8.32 8.20
C THR A 714 2.33 -7.40 7.74
N LEU A 715 1.07 -7.71 8.05
CA LEU A 715 -0.09 -6.86 7.74
C LEU A 715 -0.10 -5.53 8.49
N ILE A 716 0.27 -5.55 9.77
CA ILE A 716 0.40 -4.33 10.56
C ILE A 716 1.42 -3.40 9.89
N LYS A 717 2.59 -3.91 9.53
CA LYS A 717 3.68 -3.12 8.96
C LYS A 717 3.42 -2.67 7.53
N SER A 718 2.89 -3.55 6.68
CA SER A 718 2.70 -3.29 5.25
C SER A 718 1.45 -2.45 4.98
N THR A 719 0.36 -2.68 5.74
CA THR A 719 -0.94 -2.13 5.39
C THR A 719 -1.55 -1.25 6.49
N LEU A 720 -1.65 -1.72 7.75
CA LEU A 720 -2.26 -0.86 8.80
C LEU A 720 -1.42 0.38 9.10
N ALA A 721 -0.10 0.22 9.13
CA ALA A 721 0.81 1.32 9.37
C ALA A 721 0.87 2.29 8.18
N SER A 722 0.51 1.87 6.96
CA SER A 722 0.58 2.72 5.75
C SER A 722 -0.68 3.56 5.52
N ILE A 723 -1.86 3.09 5.93
CA ILE A 723 -3.14 3.84 5.82
C ILE A 723 -3.05 5.26 6.41
N PRO A 724 -2.52 5.49 7.63
CA PRO A 724 -2.43 6.83 8.20
C PRO A 724 -1.27 7.66 7.61
N ILE A 725 -0.28 7.07 6.93
CA ILE A 725 0.95 7.77 6.50
C ILE A 725 0.62 8.99 5.68
N TYR A 726 -0.28 8.85 4.70
CA TYR A 726 -0.63 9.94 3.79
C TYR A 726 -1.10 11.21 4.54
N GLN A 727 -1.95 11.05 5.56
CA GLN A 727 -2.43 12.15 6.38
C GLN A 727 -1.40 12.61 7.43
N MET A 728 -0.64 11.67 8.01
CA MET A 728 0.48 11.97 8.93
C MET A 728 1.65 12.69 8.26
N SER A 729 1.73 12.66 6.92
CA SER A 729 2.79 13.35 6.19
C SER A 729 2.61 14.86 6.16
N ILE A 730 1.44 15.40 6.51
CA ILE A 730 1.16 16.84 6.49
C ILE A 730 0.49 17.32 7.79
N PHE A 731 -0.37 16.52 8.41
CA PHE A 731 -1.04 16.88 9.65
C PHE A 731 -0.36 16.29 10.89
N ARG A 732 -0.29 17.08 11.96
CA ARG A 732 0.11 16.59 13.29
C ARG A 732 -1.01 15.75 13.89
N MET A 733 -0.72 14.50 14.22
CA MET A 733 -1.68 13.58 14.79
C MET A 733 -1.91 13.88 16.29
N PRO A 734 -3.16 14.07 16.74
CA PRO A 734 -3.47 14.18 18.16
C PRO A 734 -3.08 12.91 18.94
N LYS A 735 -2.59 13.06 20.17
CA LYS A 735 -2.17 11.93 21.02
C LYS A 735 -3.30 10.92 21.26
N SER A 736 -4.54 11.38 21.36
CA SER A 736 -5.72 10.51 21.52
C SER A 736 -5.95 9.63 20.29
N VAL A 737 -5.88 10.19 19.08
CA VAL A 737 -5.98 9.45 17.81
C VAL A 737 -4.86 8.42 17.71
N ALA A 738 -3.62 8.80 17.99
CA ALA A 738 -2.48 7.87 17.98
C ALA A 738 -2.72 6.66 18.91
N LYS A 739 -3.19 6.92 20.14
CA LYS A 739 -3.55 5.84 21.09
C LYS A 739 -4.67 4.94 20.55
N ARG A 740 -5.69 5.49 19.87
CA ARG A 740 -6.78 4.70 19.26
C ARG A 740 -6.28 3.81 18.12
N LEU A 741 -5.47 4.33 17.21
CA LEU A 741 -4.94 3.55 16.08
C LEU A 741 -3.94 2.48 16.53
N GLU A 742 -3.08 2.81 17.50
CA GLU A 742 -2.16 1.85 18.11
C GLU A 742 -2.91 0.75 18.90
N LYS A 743 -4.06 1.09 19.51
CA LYS A 743 -4.95 0.09 20.13
C LYS A 743 -5.45 -0.91 19.08
N LEU A 744 -5.94 -0.46 17.92
CA LEU A 744 -6.37 -1.36 16.84
C LEU A 744 -5.27 -2.31 16.37
N GLN A 745 -4.04 -1.81 16.23
CA GLN A 745 -2.90 -2.64 15.84
C GLN A 745 -2.54 -3.68 16.91
N ARG A 746 -2.58 -3.28 18.18
CA ARG A 746 -2.29 -4.14 19.32
C ARG A 746 -3.36 -5.23 19.48
N ASP A 747 -4.63 -4.85 19.44
CA ASP A 747 -5.76 -5.76 19.56
C ASP A 747 -5.76 -6.76 18.37
N PHE A 748 -5.38 -6.32 17.16
CA PHE A 748 -5.20 -7.22 16.02
C PHE A 748 -4.01 -8.18 16.18
N LEU A 749 -2.86 -7.71 16.68
CA LEU A 749 -1.69 -8.55 16.89
C LEU A 749 -2.00 -9.69 17.86
N TRP A 750 -2.57 -9.35 19.01
CA TRP A 750 -2.78 -10.28 20.13
C TRP A 750 -4.10 -11.05 20.06
N GLY A 751 -5.13 -10.53 19.38
CA GLY A 751 -6.49 -11.09 19.37
C GLY A 751 -6.60 -12.56 18.92
N GLY A 752 -7.42 -13.36 19.61
CA GLY A 752 -7.69 -14.76 19.26
C GLY A 752 -8.75 -14.91 18.18
N GLY A 753 -8.91 -16.12 17.64
CA GLY A 753 -9.98 -16.43 16.69
C GLY A 753 -10.67 -17.73 17.04
N ASN A 754 -11.02 -17.93 18.32
CA ASN A 754 -12.07 -18.89 18.72
C ASN A 754 -12.50 -18.77 20.20
N THR A 755 -11.79 -18.07 21.08
CA THR A 755 -12.28 -17.80 22.45
C THR A 755 -11.66 -16.53 23.03
N GLY A 756 -12.50 -15.62 23.54
CA GLY A 756 -12.20 -14.53 24.49
C GLY A 756 -11.18 -13.44 24.10
N ARG A 757 -11.20 -12.32 24.83
CA ARG A 757 -10.15 -11.28 24.79
C ARG A 757 -8.79 -11.93 25.12
N LYS A 758 -7.92 -12.08 24.13
CA LYS A 758 -6.53 -12.53 24.38
C LYS A 758 -5.71 -11.45 25.06
N ILE A 759 -4.96 -11.86 26.08
CA ILE A 759 -4.13 -11.00 26.92
C ILE A 759 -2.94 -10.43 26.11
N HIS A 760 -2.64 -9.14 26.31
CA HIS A 760 -1.46 -8.49 25.75
C HIS A 760 -0.22 -8.88 26.57
N LEU A 761 0.54 -9.87 26.09
CA LEU A 761 1.62 -10.50 26.86
C LEU A 761 2.83 -9.59 27.10
N ILE A 762 3.17 -8.74 26.12
CA ILE A 762 4.36 -7.86 26.15
C ILE A 762 3.93 -6.40 25.98
N ASN A 763 4.57 -5.50 26.72
CA ASN A 763 4.31 -4.05 26.65
C ASN A 763 4.48 -3.53 25.21
N TRP A 764 3.49 -2.79 24.73
CA TRP A 764 3.48 -2.25 23.36
C TRP A 764 4.72 -1.40 23.02
N LYS A 765 5.29 -0.68 24.01
CA LYS A 765 6.53 0.07 23.80
C LYS A 765 7.70 -0.84 23.40
N VAL A 766 7.83 -2.00 24.04
CA VAL A 766 8.84 -3.02 23.72
C VAL A 766 8.53 -3.65 22.36
N VAL A 767 7.27 -4.00 22.09
CA VAL A 767 6.83 -4.51 20.78
C VAL A 767 7.24 -3.59 19.62
N CYS A 768 7.23 -2.28 19.86
CA CYS A 768 7.56 -1.28 18.85
C CYS A 768 9.07 -1.03 18.65
N THR A 769 9.95 -1.58 19.49
CA THR A 769 11.40 -1.44 19.29
C THR A 769 11.89 -2.33 18.14
N GLN A 770 13.13 -2.12 17.71
CA GLN A 770 13.77 -2.94 16.68
C GLN A 770 13.94 -4.39 17.15
N LYS A 771 14.03 -5.33 16.19
CA LYS A 771 14.16 -6.76 16.47
C LYS A 771 15.43 -7.09 17.28
N GLU A 772 16.48 -6.33 17.00
CA GLU A 772 17.79 -6.39 17.64
C GLU A 772 17.73 -5.91 19.10
N LYS A 773 16.76 -5.03 19.42
CA LYS A 773 16.49 -4.50 20.77
C LYS A 773 15.30 -5.19 21.44
N GLY A 774 14.94 -6.38 20.97
CA GLY A 774 13.88 -7.21 21.57
C GLY A 774 12.44 -6.86 21.23
N GLY A 775 12.20 -5.99 20.25
CA GLY A 775 10.87 -5.72 19.74
C GLY A 775 10.49 -6.51 18.49
N LEU A 776 9.36 -6.15 17.89
CA LEU A 776 8.88 -6.69 16.62
C LEU A 776 9.09 -5.72 15.45
N GLY A 777 9.62 -4.52 15.70
CA GLY A 777 9.85 -3.47 14.69
C GLY A 777 8.56 -2.83 14.18
N ILE A 778 7.50 -2.81 14.99
CA ILE A 778 6.26 -2.07 14.69
C ILE A 778 6.49 -0.59 15.00
N ARG A 779 6.11 0.33 14.11
CA ARG A 779 6.37 1.75 14.31
C ARG A 779 5.28 2.40 15.17
N ARG A 780 5.69 3.19 16.16
CA ARG A 780 4.80 4.04 16.94
C ARG A 780 4.32 5.19 16.06
N MET A 781 3.01 5.42 16.05
CA MET A 781 2.37 6.39 15.17
C MET A 781 2.85 7.82 15.45
N GLY A 782 2.96 8.17 16.74
CA GLY A 782 3.41 9.51 17.14
C GLY A 782 4.85 9.84 16.69
N LEU A 783 5.78 8.89 16.82
CA LEU A 783 7.17 9.08 16.38
C LEU A 783 7.30 9.06 14.86
N LEU A 784 6.51 8.23 14.19
CA LEU A 784 6.45 8.19 12.73
C LEU A 784 5.90 9.50 12.17
N ASN A 785 4.84 10.07 12.76
CA ASN A 785 4.31 11.37 12.39
C ASN A 785 5.37 12.48 12.55
N LYS A 786 6.11 12.51 13.67
CA LYS A 786 7.25 13.44 13.83
C LYS A 786 8.30 13.31 12.73
N ALA A 787 8.75 12.09 12.43
CA ALA A 787 9.73 11.86 11.37
C ALA A 787 9.20 12.25 9.98
N LEU A 788 7.91 12.03 9.71
CA LEU A 788 7.28 12.42 8.45
C LEU A 788 7.15 13.94 8.30
N LEU A 789 6.78 14.66 9.37
CA LEU A 789 6.74 16.12 9.38
C LEU A 789 8.15 16.72 9.26
N GLY A 790 9.14 16.12 9.94
CA GLY A 790 10.55 16.52 9.82
C GLY A 790 11.11 16.42 8.39
N LYS A 791 10.54 15.54 7.54
CA LYS A 791 10.87 15.47 6.11
C LYS A 791 10.64 16.82 5.42
N TRP A 792 9.61 17.59 5.80
CA TRP A 792 9.35 18.90 5.20
C TRP A 792 10.43 19.93 5.57
N ILE A 793 10.95 19.88 6.78
CA ILE A 793 12.07 20.74 7.21
C ILE A 793 13.31 20.46 6.36
N TRP A 794 13.63 19.18 6.18
CA TRP A 794 14.71 18.75 5.28
C TRP A 794 14.47 19.19 3.83
N ARG A 795 13.25 18.96 3.30
CA ARG A 795 12.89 19.38 1.93
C ARG A 795 12.99 20.88 1.76
N PHE A 796 12.60 21.67 2.76
CA PHE A 796 12.71 23.13 2.70
C PHE A 796 14.16 23.57 2.57
N ALA A 797 15.08 22.93 3.28
CA ALA A 797 16.51 23.23 3.16
C ALA A 797 17.06 22.81 1.77
N VAL A 798 16.73 21.61 1.28
CA VAL A 798 17.39 21.02 0.09
C VAL A 798 16.73 21.39 -1.24
N GLU A 799 15.40 21.42 -1.31
CA GLU A 799 14.69 21.70 -2.56
C GLU A 799 14.84 23.18 -2.95
N LYS A 800 15.10 23.43 -4.23
CA LYS A 800 15.31 24.77 -4.79
C LYS A 800 14.19 25.06 -5.80
N ASP A 801 13.70 26.29 -5.79
CA ASP A 801 12.78 26.84 -6.80
C ASP A 801 11.41 26.15 -7.00
N VAL A 802 10.99 25.32 -6.03
CA VAL A 802 9.67 24.67 -6.02
C VAL A 802 8.56 25.61 -5.53
N LEU A 803 7.37 25.56 -6.15
CA LEU A 803 6.24 26.46 -5.87
C LEU A 803 5.86 26.48 -4.39
N TRP A 804 5.74 25.30 -3.75
CA TRP A 804 5.36 25.21 -2.34
C TRP A 804 6.36 25.93 -1.42
N LYS A 805 7.68 25.82 -1.69
CA LYS A 805 8.71 26.50 -0.91
C LYS A 805 8.64 28.00 -1.10
N LYS A 806 8.39 28.47 -2.33
CA LYS A 806 8.20 29.91 -2.62
C LYS A 806 6.99 30.46 -1.87
N VAL A 807 5.86 29.76 -1.90
CA VAL A 807 4.64 30.15 -1.14
C VAL A 807 4.92 30.23 0.36
N ILE A 808 5.58 29.22 0.94
CA ILE A 808 5.96 29.25 2.36
C ILE A 808 6.94 30.38 2.66
N GLY A 809 7.95 30.58 1.82
CA GLY A 809 8.97 31.62 1.96
C GLY A 809 8.39 33.02 1.91
N VAL A 810 7.43 33.28 1.02
CA VAL A 810 6.73 34.57 0.95
C VAL A 810 5.81 34.74 2.17
N LYS A 811 4.98 33.75 2.48
CA LYS A 811 4.00 33.84 3.58
C LYS A 811 4.63 34.02 4.96
N HIS A 812 5.67 33.25 5.26
CA HIS A 812 6.29 33.21 6.60
C HIS A 812 7.61 33.96 6.67
N GLY A 813 8.26 34.26 5.55
CA GLY A 813 9.59 34.85 5.48
C GLY A 813 10.72 33.80 5.52
N LEU A 814 11.90 34.20 5.06
CA LEU A 814 13.11 33.37 5.02
C LEU A 814 14.12 33.78 6.11
N GLU A 815 14.90 32.82 6.61
CA GLU A 815 15.98 33.00 7.58
C GLU A 815 17.15 32.04 7.27
N GLY A 816 18.33 32.31 7.84
CA GLY A 816 19.53 31.49 7.69
C GLY A 816 19.89 31.32 6.22
N CYS A 817 20.10 32.43 5.51
CA CYS A 817 20.44 32.45 4.07
C CYS A 817 19.45 31.68 3.17
N GLY A 818 18.19 31.55 3.59
CA GLY A 818 17.13 30.86 2.87
C GLY A 818 17.08 29.34 3.09
N TRP A 819 17.82 28.81 4.07
CA TRP A 819 17.71 27.41 4.51
C TRP A 819 16.49 27.16 5.40
N LYS A 820 15.95 28.21 6.03
CA LYS A 820 14.84 28.13 6.97
C LYS A 820 13.74 29.12 6.61
N SER A 821 12.51 28.80 6.98
CA SER A 821 11.47 29.83 7.12
C SER A 821 11.56 30.44 8.51
N LYS A 822 11.14 31.69 8.68
CA LYS A 822 11.02 32.31 10.01
C LYS A 822 9.97 31.59 10.87
N GLU A 823 10.05 31.78 12.18
CA GLU A 823 9.04 31.30 13.11
C GLU A 823 7.68 31.99 12.89
N ALA A 824 6.61 31.19 12.90
CA ALA A 824 5.26 31.66 12.67
C ALA A 824 4.57 32.06 14.01
N TRP A 825 4.58 33.35 14.33
CA TRP A 825 3.89 33.94 15.49
C TRP A 825 2.42 34.28 15.14
N GLY A 826 1.46 33.96 16.03
CA GLY A 826 0.02 34.27 15.85
C GLY A 826 -0.95 33.17 16.34
N PRO A 827 -2.28 33.39 16.38
CA PRO A 827 -3.26 32.39 16.81
C PRO A 827 -3.30 31.17 15.88
N PHE A 828 -3.70 30.02 16.43
CA PHE A 828 -3.79 28.78 15.65
C PHE A 828 -4.97 28.83 14.66
N GLY A 829 -4.66 28.70 13.36
CA GLY A 829 -5.63 28.65 12.27
C GLY A 829 -5.74 27.27 11.61
N VAL A 830 -5.93 27.26 10.30
CA VAL A 830 -6.00 26.06 9.44
C VAL A 830 -4.68 25.75 8.73
N GLY A 831 -3.69 26.66 8.84
CA GLY A 831 -2.35 26.50 8.28
C GLY A 831 -1.60 25.34 8.91
N VAL A 832 -0.96 24.53 8.07
CA VAL A 832 -0.28 23.28 8.46
C VAL A 832 1.22 23.49 8.70
N TRP A 833 1.83 24.48 8.04
CA TRP A 833 3.28 24.75 8.15
C TRP A 833 3.70 25.06 9.58
N LYS A 834 2.88 25.79 10.33
CA LYS A 834 3.12 26.11 11.74
C LYS A 834 3.26 24.85 12.61
N GLU A 835 2.51 23.79 12.32
CA GLU A 835 2.63 22.51 13.05
C GLU A 835 3.83 21.68 12.61
N ILE A 836 4.25 21.82 11.35
CA ILE A 836 5.47 21.22 10.80
C ILE A 836 6.71 21.86 11.45
N LEU A 837 6.73 23.19 11.63
CA LEU A 837 7.83 23.93 12.25
C LEU A 837 8.17 23.48 13.68
N LYS A 838 7.24 22.85 14.39
CA LYS A 838 7.51 22.26 15.72
C LYS A 838 8.55 21.14 15.70
N GLU A 839 8.83 20.56 14.54
CA GLU A 839 9.85 19.53 14.36
C GLU A 839 11.22 20.11 13.93
N MET A 840 11.34 21.44 13.82
CA MET A 840 12.53 22.11 13.29
C MET A 840 13.76 21.90 14.17
N SER A 841 13.65 22.03 15.49
CA SER A 841 14.79 21.97 16.42
C SER A 841 15.58 20.67 16.33
N TRP A 842 14.92 19.52 16.48
CA TRP A 842 15.61 18.23 16.39
C TRP A 842 16.07 17.93 14.97
N CYS A 843 15.35 18.38 13.93
CA CYS A 843 15.79 18.20 12.55
C CYS A 843 17.09 18.95 12.30
N TRP A 844 17.17 20.21 12.73
CA TRP A 844 18.33 21.08 12.51
C TRP A 844 19.57 20.56 13.23
N ASN A 845 19.43 20.08 14.47
CA ASN A 845 20.54 19.48 15.22
C ASN A 845 21.14 18.26 14.49
N ASN A 846 20.34 17.60 13.64
CA ASN A 846 20.75 16.46 12.83
C ASN A 846 21.11 16.82 11.38
N MET A 847 21.30 18.10 11.05
CA MET A 847 21.81 18.57 9.76
C MET A 847 23.25 19.07 9.90
N LYS A 848 24.07 18.84 8.88
CA LYS A 848 25.44 19.37 8.71
C LYS A 848 25.55 19.99 7.32
N PHE A 849 26.21 21.12 7.19
CA PHE A 849 26.42 21.77 5.89
C PHE A 849 27.70 21.28 5.21
N LYS A 850 27.67 21.22 3.88
CA LYS A 850 28.85 21.01 3.03
C LYS A 850 29.10 22.29 2.26
N VAL A 851 30.29 22.86 2.45
CA VAL A 851 30.75 24.07 1.77
C VAL A 851 30.94 23.78 0.29
N GLY A 852 30.27 24.57 -0.53
CA GLY A 852 30.53 24.73 -1.95
C GLY A 852 31.11 26.12 -2.17
N ARG A 853 30.31 27.04 -2.73
CA ARG A 853 30.62 28.47 -2.92
C ARG A 853 30.71 29.28 -1.62
N GLY A 854 30.24 28.76 -0.49
CA GLY A 854 30.28 29.46 0.80
C GLY A 854 29.38 30.70 0.89
N THR A 855 28.39 30.84 0.00
CA THR A 855 27.52 32.04 -0.10
C THR A 855 26.25 31.93 0.76
N LYS A 856 26.00 30.75 1.33
CA LYS A 856 24.81 30.50 2.17
C LYS A 856 25.14 29.91 3.53
N ILE A 857 26.42 29.75 3.87
CA ILE A 857 26.84 29.10 5.11
C ILE A 857 27.54 30.15 5.95
N MET A 858 27.09 30.32 7.19
CA MET A 858 27.71 31.21 8.16
C MET A 858 29.00 30.56 8.68
N PHE A 859 30.11 31.28 8.66
CA PHE A 859 31.41 30.74 9.06
C PHE A 859 31.40 30.28 10.53
N TRP A 860 30.90 31.11 11.45
CA TRP A 860 30.96 30.82 12.88
C TRP A 860 29.81 29.95 13.41
N THR A 861 28.58 30.24 12.98
CA THR A 861 27.36 29.75 13.65
C THR A 861 26.73 28.51 13.02
N ASP A 862 27.01 28.24 11.74
CA ASP A 862 26.52 27.02 11.08
C ASP A 862 27.46 25.83 11.35
N HIS A 863 26.89 24.63 11.45
CA HIS A 863 27.69 23.42 11.58
C HIS A 863 28.09 22.89 10.19
N TRP A 864 29.24 23.33 9.70
CA TRP A 864 29.82 22.87 8.42
C TRP A 864 31.19 22.20 8.59
N CYS A 865 31.97 22.62 9.59
CA CYS A 865 33.27 22.05 9.93
C CYS A 865 33.22 21.31 11.29
N GLY A 866 34.08 20.31 11.51
CA GLY A 866 34.18 19.60 12.80
C GLY A 866 32.91 18.87 13.27
N ASN A 867 32.81 18.69 14.60
CA ASN A 867 31.72 17.99 15.30
C ASN A 867 30.60 18.92 15.79
N GLU A 868 30.88 20.22 15.91
CA GLU A 868 29.95 21.28 16.34
C GLU A 868 30.21 22.58 15.58
N ALA A 869 29.46 23.66 15.85
CA ALA A 869 29.70 24.96 15.21
C ALA A 869 31.05 25.56 15.67
N LEU A 870 31.74 26.32 14.82
CA LEU A 870 33.03 26.91 15.18
C LEU A 870 32.93 27.87 16.37
N SER A 871 31.80 28.56 16.54
CA SER A 871 31.52 29.40 17.71
C SER A 871 31.42 28.61 19.03
N GLN A 872 31.12 27.31 18.95
CA GLN A 872 31.03 26.41 20.12
C GLN A 872 32.38 25.74 20.41
N ALA A 873 33.10 25.34 19.37
CA ALA A 873 34.43 24.75 19.50
C ALA A 873 35.50 25.77 19.91
N PHE A 874 35.41 27.02 19.43
CA PHE A 874 36.37 28.10 19.66
C PHE A 874 35.69 29.38 20.20
N PRO A 875 35.06 29.34 21.39
CA PRO A 875 34.27 30.46 21.91
C PRO A 875 35.10 31.71 22.17
N GLN A 876 36.38 31.56 22.54
CA GLN A 876 37.30 32.67 22.77
C GLN A 876 37.66 33.41 21.47
N ILE A 877 37.96 32.67 20.39
CA ILE A 877 38.23 33.27 19.07
C ILE A 877 36.95 33.92 18.51
N PHE A 878 35.80 33.26 18.68
CA PHE A 878 34.52 33.82 18.25
C PHE A 878 34.19 35.16 18.94
N ALA A 879 34.52 35.30 20.23
CA ALA A 879 34.36 36.56 20.95
C ALA A 879 35.26 37.69 20.41
N LEU A 880 36.38 37.34 19.78
CA LEU A 880 37.31 38.28 19.14
C LEU A 880 36.99 38.56 17.67
N ALA A 881 36.06 37.83 17.05
CA ALA A 881 35.71 38.04 15.64
C ALA A 881 35.05 39.42 15.44
N VAL A 882 35.56 40.21 14.49
CA VAL A 882 35.00 41.53 14.13
C VAL A 882 33.55 41.41 13.69
N CYS A 883 33.23 40.33 12.98
CA CYS A 883 31.89 40.04 12.49
C CYS A 883 31.53 38.59 12.82
N SER A 884 30.60 38.41 13.76
CA SER A 884 30.09 37.09 14.14
C SER A 884 29.14 36.47 13.09
N ASN A 885 28.71 37.26 12.10
CA ASN A 885 27.77 36.89 11.05
C ASN A 885 28.40 36.94 9.64
N GLU A 886 29.63 36.46 9.47
CA GLU A 886 30.28 36.36 8.15
C GLU A 886 29.92 35.05 7.42
N LEU A 887 29.87 35.11 6.09
CA LEU A 887 29.73 33.92 5.26
C LEU A 887 31.09 33.24 5.06
N VAL A 888 31.08 31.93 4.83
CA VAL A 888 32.30 31.16 4.53
C VAL A 888 33.08 31.76 3.34
N ASN A 889 32.39 32.28 2.33
CA ASN A 889 33.01 32.94 1.19
C ASN A 889 33.69 34.28 1.53
N ASP A 890 33.21 34.98 2.56
CA ASP A 890 33.77 36.28 2.96
C ASP A 890 35.08 36.10 3.75
N VAL A 891 35.25 34.93 4.38
CA VAL A 891 36.43 34.55 5.18
C VAL A 891 37.45 33.77 4.33
N TRP A 892 37.12 33.39 3.10
CA TRP A 892 38.02 32.67 2.19
C TRP A 892 38.65 33.61 1.16
N ASP A 893 39.98 33.71 1.16
CA ASP A 893 40.71 34.47 0.13
C ASP A 893 41.30 33.51 -0.93
N PRO A 894 40.76 33.52 -2.16
CA PRO A 894 41.30 32.70 -3.25
C PRO A 894 42.66 33.18 -3.76
N ARG A 895 43.12 34.39 -3.37
CA ARG A 895 44.39 34.99 -3.86
C ARG A 895 45.62 34.52 -3.07
N LEU A 896 45.44 33.88 -1.92
CA LEU A 896 46.53 33.34 -1.09
C LEU A 896 46.98 31.97 -1.61
N GLY A 897 47.72 31.94 -2.71
CA GLY A 897 48.37 30.72 -3.25
C GLY A 897 47.38 29.58 -3.57
N GLN A 898 47.24 28.62 -2.66
CA GLN A 898 46.28 27.51 -2.76
C GLN A 898 44.86 27.86 -2.23
N GLY A 899 44.63 29.12 -1.88
CA GLY A 899 43.48 29.64 -1.14
C GLY A 899 43.73 29.59 0.37
N GLY A 900 43.35 30.64 1.10
CA GLY A 900 43.62 30.78 2.53
C GLY A 900 42.43 31.35 3.31
N TRP A 901 42.41 31.08 4.63
CA TRP A 901 41.37 31.60 5.53
C TRP A 901 41.82 32.94 6.14
N ASN A 902 41.06 34.00 5.91
CA ASN A 902 41.33 35.35 6.39
C ASN A 902 40.40 35.70 7.57
N LEU A 903 40.86 35.44 8.79
CA LEU A 903 40.11 35.71 10.02
C LEU A 903 40.25 37.18 10.42
N ARG A 904 39.14 37.93 10.43
CA ARG A 904 39.11 39.33 10.91
C ARG A 904 38.88 39.38 12.42
N LEU A 905 39.93 39.63 13.19
CA LEU A 905 39.89 39.73 14.66
C LEU A 905 39.92 41.21 15.10
N ALA A 906 39.21 41.52 16.19
CA ALA A 906 38.99 42.89 16.66
C ALA A 906 40.23 43.53 17.30
N ARG A 907 41.22 42.72 17.67
CA ARG A 907 42.53 43.13 18.19
C ARG A 907 43.59 42.09 17.84
N ASP A 908 44.84 42.44 18.06
CA ASP A 908 45.95 41.49 18.00
C ASP A 908 45.75 40.36 19.02
N SER A 909 46.17 39.16 18.64
CA SER A 909 46.01 37.94 19.44
C SER A 909 47.12 37.83 20.48
N ASN A 910 46.77 37.44 21.70
CA ASN A 910 47.74 37.14 22.74
C ASN A 910 48.35 35.74 22.54
N ASP A 911 49.49 35.45 23.18
CA ASP A 911 50.21 34.17 23.01
C ASP A 911 49.35 32.93 23.27
N TRP A 912 48.43 32.98 24.24
CA TRP A 912 47.52 31.86 24.53
C TRP A 912 46.38 31.70 23.50
N GLU A 913 46.05 32.74 22.74
CA GLU A 913 45.05 32.71 21.66
C GLU A 913 45.65 32.17 20.36
N LEU A 914 46.96 32.34 20.14
CA LEU A 914 47.67 31.83 18.97
C LEU A 914 47.56 30.30 18.84
N VAL A 915 47.64 29.57 19.96
CA VAL A 915 47.46 28.10 20.00
C VAL A 915 46.06 27.71 19.51
N LEU A 916 45.02 28.43 19.95
CA LEU A 916 43.65 28.15 19.53
C LEU A 916 43.43 28.50 18.05
N ILE A 917 44.07 29.56 17.54
CA ILE A 917 44.01 29.95 16.13
C ILE A 917 44.72 28.90 15.26
N GLU A 918 45.85 28.37 15.71
CA GLU A 918 46.55 27.27 15.04
C GLU A 918 45.67 26.01 14.97
N ASP A 919 45.03 25.63 16.08
CA ASP A 919 44.07 24.51 16.10
C ASP A 919 42.89 24.71 15.14
N LEU A 920 42.36 25.94 15.07
CA LEU A 920 41.29 26.30 14.13
C LEU A 920 41.76 26.20 12.68
N LEU A 921 42.92 26.75 12.34
CA LEU A 921 43.48 26.69 10.99
C LEU A 921 43.85 25.26 10.59
N PHE A 922 44.33 24.45 11.54
CA PHE A 922 44.58 23.02 11.33
C PHE A 922 43.29 22.28 10.98
N LEU A 923 42.20 22.53 11.71
CA LEU A 923 40.88 21.96 11.41
C LEU A 923 40.37 22.36 10.01
N LEU A 924 40.73 23.56 9.55
CA LEU A 924 40.29 24.14 8.27
C LEU A 924 41.18 23.80 7.07
N ARG A 925 42.39 23.26 7.30
CA ARG A 925 43.46 23.06 6.29
C ARG A 925 43.02 22.32 5.02
N ASP A 926 42.18 21.31 5.18
CA ASP A 926 41.74 20.44 4.07
C ASP A 926 40.42 20.89 3.42
N ILE A 927 39.83 22.00 3.89
CA ILE A 927 38.55 22.50 3.37
C ILE A 927 38.80 23.63 2.38
N ARG A 928 38.21 23.51 1.19
CA ARG A 928 38.28 24.53 0.14
C ARG A 928 36.89 24.93 -0.31
N VAL A 929 36.74 26.22 -0.62
CA VAL A 929 35.56 26.76 -1.31
C VAL A 929 35.63 26.35 -2.78
N THR A 930 34.55 25.77 -3.28
CA THR A 930 34.46 25.26 -4.66
C THR A 930 33.37 25.99 -5.45
N PRO A 931 33.37 25.92 -6.80
CA PRO A 931 32.30 26.48 -7.61
C PRO A 931 30.93 25.79 -7.43
N GLU A 932 30.90 24.62 -6.76
CA GLU A 932 29.68 23.88 -6.46
C GLU A 932 28.75 24.67 -5.54
N LYS A 933 27.43 24.45 -5.62
CA LYS A 933 26.50 25.12 -4.71
C LYS A 933 26.61 24.52 -3.31
N ASP A 934 26.49 25.37 -2.29
CA ASP A 934 26.34 24.92 -0.90
C ASP A 934 25.19 23.90 -0.77
N SER A 935 25.39 22.92 0.11
CA SER A 935 24.45 21.81 0.31
C SER A 935 24.34 21.40 1.77
N VAL A 936 23.26 20.68 2.10
CA VAL A 936 22.98 20.19 3.44
C VAL A 936 23.03 18.67 3.42
N LEU A 937 23.64 18.09 4.46
CA LEU A 937 23.81 16.67 4.71
C LEU A 937 23.05 16.27 5.98
N TRP A 938 22.48 15.07 5.99
CA TRP A 938 21.80 14.52 7.16
C TRP A 938 22.75 13.68 8.03
N LYS A 939 22.80 13.96 9.33
CA LYS A 939 23.57 13.20 10.33
C LYS A 939 22.87 11.86 10.61
N GLY A 940 23.62 10.74 10.50
CA GLY A 940 23.16 9.44 11.00
C GLY A 940 22.73 8.38 9.97
N GLY A 941 23.37 8.30 8.80
CA GLY A 941 23.24 7.15 7.90
C GLY A 941 24.21 7.16 6.73
N ASP A 942 24.40 6.00 6.08
CA ASP A 942 25.45 5.76 5.05
C ASP A 942 25.37 6.63 3.79
N SER A 943 24.33 7.44 3.62
CA SER A 943 24.01 8.12 2.34
C SER A 943 23.80 9.63 2.44
N ALA A 944 24.21 10.26 3.54
CA ALA A 944 24.12 11.71 3.81
C ALA A 944 22.75 12.38 3.51
N SER A 945 21.69 11.58 3.36
CA SER A 945 20.36 11.99 2.89
C SER A 945 19.29 11.61 3.90
N PHE A 946 18.26 12.45 4.01
CA PHE A 946 17.15 12.19 4.91
C PHE A 946 16.36 10.96 4.49
N ARG A 947 16.36 9.93 5.34
CA ARG A 947 15.50 8.75 5.20
C ARG A 947 14.59 8.65 6.41
N ILE A 948 13.27 8.52 6.19
CA ILE A 948 12.28 8.40 7.28
C ILE A 948 12.64 7.26 8.25
N ARG A 949 13.20 6.14 7.75
CA ARG A 949 13.66 5.03 8.60
C ARG A 949 14.77 5.46 9.57
N VAL A 950 15.73 6.24 9.08
CA VAL A 950 16.86 6.75 9.88
C VAL A 950 16.35 7.76 10.90
N ALA A 951 15.58 8.75 10.46
CA ALA A 951 15.00 9.77 11.33
C ALA A 951 14.11 9.15 12.43
N TYR A 952 13.28 8.16 12.09
CA TYR A 952 12.47 7.43 13.08
C TYR A 952 13.35 6.72 14.12
N ASN A 953 14.45 6.10 13.70
CA ASN A 953 15.34 5.40 14.61
C ASN A 953 16.02 6.34 15.60
N LEU A 954 16.45 7.54 15.14
CA LEU A 954 17.01 8.59 16.01
C LEU A 954 16.00 9.02 17.09
N LEU A 955 14.73 9.20 16.69
CA LEU A 955 13.64 9.58 17.62
C LEU A 955 13.20 8.45 18.55
N ALA A 956 13.36 7.19 18.15
CA ALA A 956 12.85 6.03 18.88
C ALA A 956 13.82 5.51 19.96
N THR A 957 14.99 6.12 20.12
CA THR A 957 16.04 5.66 21.02
C THR A 957 15.60 5.73 22.49
N LEU A 958 15.16 4.59 23.03
CA LEU A 958 14.98 4.34 24.46
C LEU A 958 15.65 3.00 24.80
N ASN A 959 16.55 3.06 25.79
CA ASN A 959 17.36 2.04 26.46
C ASN A 959 18.08 0.97 25.60
N PRO A 960 19.42 0.85 25.71
CA PRO A 960 20.18 -0.27 25.19
C PRO A 960 20.02 -1.49 26.12
N LEU A 961 18.80 -2.03 26.23
CA LEU A 961 18.66 -3.36 26.81
C LEU A 961 19.27 -4.37 25.84
N VAL A 962 20.36 -4.99 26.26
CA VAL A 962 21.02 -6.07 25.52
C VAL A 962 20.03 -7.22 25.33
N PHE A 963 19.77 -7.60 24.06
CA PHE A 963 18.80 -8.62 23.68
C PHE A 963 19.40 -9.59 22.65
N PRO A 964 19.18 -10.92 22.77
CA PRO A 964 19.80 -11.92 21.89
C PRO A 964 19.10 -12.04 20.52
N GLY A 965 18.88 -10.92 19.83
CA GLY A 965 18.11 -10.90 18.57
C GLY A 965 18.67 -11.81 17.48
N LYS A 966 20.01 -11.91 17.34
CA LYS A 966 20.69 -12.74 16.33
C LYS A 966 20.45 -14.25 16.51
N ASN A 967 20.09 -14.69 17.71
CA ASN A 967 19.87 -16.10 18.04
C ASN A 967 18.37 -16.47 18.13
N ILE A 968 17.48 -15.47 18.06
CA ILE A 968 16.03 -15.67 17.96
C ILE A 968 15.59 -15.59 16.50
N TRP A 969 15.99 -14.54 15.80
CA TRP A 969 15.58 -14.28 14.40
C TRP A 969 16.43 -15.07 13.41
N VAL A 970 16.45 -16.40 13.55
CA VAL A 970 17.22 -17.31 12.69
C VAL A 970 16.46 -17.56 11.38
N ASP A 971 17.16 -17.42 10.25
CA ASP A 971 16.59 -17.65 8.91
C ASP A 971 16.07 -19.09 8.78
N LYS A 972 15.12 -19.37 7.88
CA LYS A 972 14.55 -20.73 7.61
C LYS A 972 13.84 -21.44 8.79
N VAL A 973 13.85 -20.89 10.02
CA VAL A 973 13.02 -21.39 11.12
C VAL A 973 11.57 -20.89 10.94
N PRO A 974 10.54 -21.73 11.18
CA PRO A 974 9.15 -21.29 11.05
C PRO A 974 8.82 -20.09 11.95
N ALA A 975 8.14 -19.07 11.40
CA ALA A 975 7.84 -17.83 12.10
C ALA A 975 7.09 -18.01 13.44
N LYS A 976 6.27 -19.07 13.57
CA LYS A 976 5.58 -19.42 14.82
C LYS A 976 6.54 -19.78 15.95
N VAL A 977 7.63 -20.47 15.62
CA VAL A 977 8.67 -20.89 16.57
C VAL A 977 9.51 -19.70 17.00
N VAL A 978 9.95 -18.90 16.04
CA VAL A 978 10.72 -17.68 16.31
C VAL A 978 9.93 -16.72 17.19
N PHE A 979 8.62 -16.58 16.94
CA PHE A 979 7.76 -15.75 17.77
C PHE A 979 7.60 -16.30 19.19
N PHE A 980 7.45 -17.62 19.33
CA PHE A 980 7.39 -18.28 20.64
C PHE A 980 8.69 -18.07 21.44
N ALA A 981 9.86 -18.28 20.82
CA ALA A 981 11.14 -18.06 21.48
C ALA A 981 11.35 -16.59 21.89
N TRP A 982 10.85 -15.65 21.08
CA TRP A 982 10.82 -14.23 21.45
C TRP A 982 9.93 -13.97 22.68
N GLU A 983 8.75 -14.58 22.77
CA GLU A 983 7.88 -14.50 23.96
C GLU A 983 8.55 -15.12 25.20
N ALA A 984 9.21 -16.27 25.03
CA ALA A 984 9.93 -16.98 26.09
C ALA A 984 11.13 -16.18 26.62
N THR A 985 11.85 -15.48 25.74
CA THR A 985 12.98 -14.61 26.12
C THR A 985 12.55 -13.45 27.03
N TRP A 986 11.31 -12.98 26.88
CA TRP A 986 10.71 -11.99 27.75
C TRP A 986 10.00 -12.59 28.98
N GLU A 987 10.03 -13.92 29.12
CA GLU A 987 9.31 -14.70 30.13
C GLU A 987 7.80 -14.44 30.11
N LYS A 988 7.22 -14.28 28.91
CA LYS A 988 5.80 -13.96 28.71
C LYS A 988 5.01 -15.07 28.00
N ILE A 989 5.42 -16.32 28.12
CA ILE A 989 4.62 -17.48 27.72
C ILE A 989 3.63 -17.86 28.85
N LEU A 990 2.56 -18.60 28.53
CA LEU A 990 1.47 -18.91 29.46
C LEU A 990 1.75 -20.17 30.29
N THR A 991 2.76 -20.10 31.16
CA THR A 991 3.07 -21.12 32.18
C THR A 991 2.19 -20.95 33.41
N LEU A 992 2.08 -21.99 34.24
CA LEU A 992 1.24 -21.97 35.44
C LEU A 992 1.61 -20.84 36.41
N ASP A 993 2.91 -20.57 36.65
CA ASP A 993 3.36 -19.41 37.45
C ASP A 993 2.80 -18.08 36.92
N LYS A 994 2.81 -17.89 35.60
CA LYS A 994 2.28 -16.68 34.95
C LYS A 994 0.75 -16.61 34.95
N LEU A 995 0.06 -17.74 35.01
CA LEU A 995 -1.39 -17.79 35.19
C LEU A 995 -1.76 -17.46 36.63
N GLN A 996 -1.04 -17.99 37.62
CA GLN A 996 -1.20 -17.69 39.05
C GLN A 996 -0.98 -16.20 39.35
N MET A 997 0.11 -15.61 38.83
CA MET A 997 0.36 -14.16 38.94
C MET A 997 -0.75 -13.29 38.34
N ARG A 998 -1.65 -13.88 37.53
CA ARG A 998 -2.80 -13.21 36.91
C ARG A 998 -4.13 -13.57 37.57
N GLY A 999 -4.10 -14.19 38.75
CA GLY A 999 -5.28 -14.49 39.57
C GLY A 999 -5.94 -15.84 39.30
N TRP A 1000 -5.31 -16.74 38.53
CA TRP A 1000 -5.82 -18.10 38.35
C TRP A 1000 -5.40 -19.00 39.50
N GLN A 1001 -6.36 -19.64 40.16
CA GLN A 1001 -6.09 -20.60 41.24
C GLN A 1001 -5.87 -21.99 40.65
N LEU A 1002 -4.63 -22.30 40.29
CA LEU A 1002 -4.20 -23.59 39.74
C LEU A 1002 -3.01 -24.11 40.55
N PRO A 1003 -2.92 -25.42 40.85
CA PRO A 1003 -1.72 -26.00 41.44
C PRO A 1003 -0.56 -25.92 40.43
N ASN A 1004 0.57 -25.34 40.84
CA ASN A 1004 1.72 -25.14 39.96
C ASN A 1004 2.65 -26.36 40.00
N CYS A 1005 2.44 -27.32 39.11
CA CYS A 1005 3.31 -28.46 38.93
C CYS A 1005 3.63 -28.63 37.44
N CYS A 1006 4.90 -28.88 37.11
CA CYS A 1006 5.35 -29.05 35.73
C CYS A 1006 4.71 -30.29 35.08
N PHE A 1007 3.92 -30.09 34.01
CA PHE A 1007 3.27 -31.18 33.27
C PHE A 1007 4.24 -32.17 32.60
N LEU A 1008 5.54 -31.86 32.56
CA LEU A 1008 6.55 -32.72 31.95
C LEU A 1008 7.22 -33.64 32.97
N CYS A 1009 7.84 -33.08 34.02
CA CYS A 1009 8.56 -33.87 35.02
C CYS A 1009 7.72 -34.23 36.25
N GLY A 1010 6.68 -33.46 36.59
CA GLY A 1010 5.91 -33.63 37.82
C GLY A 1010 6.66 -33.26 39.12
N CYS A 1011 7.93 -32.88 39.07
CA CYS A 1011 8.78 -32.75 40.26
C CYS A 1011 8.98 -31.31 40.77
N GLU A 1012 8.80 -30.29 39.91
CA GLU A 1012 9.06 -28.88 40.25
C GLU A 1012 7.93 -27.98 39.76
N GLU A 1013 7.92 -26.74 40.26
CA GLU A 1013 7.01 -25.70 39.81
C GLU A 1013 7.24 -25.34 38.34
N GLU A 1014 6.15 -25.15 37.61
CA GLU A 1014 6.18 -24.78 36.21
C GLU A 1014 6.47 -23.29 36.03
N ASN A 1015 7.67 -22.98 35.56
CA ASN A 1015 8.05 -21.67 35.05
C ASN A 1015 8.78 -21.79 33.69
N VAL A 1016 8.97 -20.65 33.02
CA VAL A 1016 9.59 -20.58 31.68
C VAL A 1016 10.99 -21.18 31.64
N ASN A 1017 11.81 -20.87 32.64
CA ASN A 1017 13.21 -21.30 32.70
C ASN A 1017 13.31 -22.79 33.05
N HIS A 1018 12.48 -23.27 33.99
CA HIS A 1018 12.37 -24.69 34.30
C HIS A 1018 11.97 -25.49 33.06
N ILE A 1019 10.83 -25.20 32.43
CA ILE A 1019 10.34 -26.00 31.28
C ILE A 1019 11.36 -26.05 30.16
N LEU A 1020 11.96 -24.91 29.80
CA LEU A 1020 12.75 -24.81 28.57
C LEU A 1020 14.23 -25.19 28.75
N LEU A 1021 14.76 -25.10 29.97
CA LEU A 1021 16.19 -25.35 30.25
C LEU A 1021 16.40 -26.49 31.26
N HIS A 1022 15.78 -26.41 32.44
CA HIS A 1022 16.20 -27.20 33.61
C HIS A 1022 15.38 -28.46 33.87
N CYS A 1023 14.19 -28.57 33.29
CA CYS A 1023 13.32 -29.74 33.40
C CYS A 1023 14.06 -31.00 32.94
N THR A 1024 13.98 -32.08 33.73
CA THR A 1024 14.63 -33.36 33.44
C THR A 1024 14.29 -33.88 32.04
N VAL A 1025 13.05 -33.69 31.59
CA VAL A 1025 12.60 -34.05 30.24
C VAL A 1025 13.27 -33.17 29.17
N ALA A 1026 13.34 -31.85 29.38
CA ALA A 1026 13.97 -30.93 28.44
C ALA A 1026 15.49 -31.14 28.36
N ARG A 1027 16.14 -31.44 29.50
CA ARG A 1027 17.56 -31.80 29.59
C ARG A 1027 17.91 -32.95 28.65
N THR A 1028 17.08 -34.00 28.56
CA THR A 1028 17.36 -35.12 27.64
C THR A 1028 17.48 -34.69 26.17
N LEU A 1029 16.76 -33.65 25.75
CA LEU A 1029 16.87 -33.11 24.39
C LEU A 1029 18.11 -32.23 24.21
N TRP A 1030 18.48 -31.48 25.26
CA TRP A 1030 19.72 -30.73 25.31
C TRP A 1030 20.94 -31.65 25.23
N ASP A 1031 20.95 -32.74 26.01
CA ASP A 1031 22.04 -33.72 26.02
C ASP A 1031 22.22 -34.39 24.66
N ILE A 1032 21.12 -34.73 23.97
CA ILE A 1032 21.17 -35.20 22.57
C ILE A 1032 21.82 -34.14 21.68
N ALA A 1033 21.42 -32.88 21.78
CA ALA A 1033 21.98 -31.81 20.96
C ALA A 1033 23.48 -31.57 21.26
N PHE A 1034 23.89 -31.69 22.52
CA PHE A 1034 25.28 -31.56 22.95
C PHE A 1034 26.14 -32.72 22.46
N ALA A 1035 25.63 -33.95 22.60
CA ALA A 1035 26.28 -35.15 22.07
C ALA A 1035 26.44 -35.10 20.55
N LEU A 1036 25.41 -34.65 19.81
CA LEU A 1036 25.46 -34.53 18.35
C LEU A 1036 26.57 -33.59 17.86
N PHE A 1037 26.89 -32.55 18.63
CA PHE A 1037 27.91 -31.55 18.28
C PHE A 1037 29.23 -31.74 19.04
N GLY A 1038 29.35 -32.81 19.84
CA GLY A 1038 30.56 -33.10 20.61
C GLY A 1038 30.94 -32.02 21.62
N VAL A 1039 29.96 -31.32 22.21
CA VAL A 1039 30.22 -30.21 23.14
C VAL A 1039 29.68 -30.49 24.53
N GLN A 1040 30.40 -30.04 25.55
CA GLN A 1040 29.88 -29.93 26.92
C GLN A 1040 29.46 -28.47 27.17
N TRP A 1041 28.24 -28.28 27.66
CA TRP A 1041 27.67 -26.94 27.83
C TRP A 1041 26.87 -26.85 29.13
N VAL A 1042 27.09 -25.76 29.87
CA VAL A 1042 26.32 -25.45 31.09
C VAL A 1042 25.21 -24.48 30.72
N LEU A 1043 23.95 -24.89 30.96
CA LEU A 1043 22.80 -24.03 30.70
C LEU A 1043 22.69 -22.93 31.76
N PRO A 1044 22.60 -21.64 31.37
CA PRO A 1044 22.37 -20.54 32.31
C PRO A 1044 21.02 -20.65 33.02
N GLU A 1045 20.84 -19.86 34.08
CA GLU A 1045 19.58 -19.82 34.84
C GLU A 1045 18.40 -19.41 33.95
N LYS A 1046 18.60 -18.41 33.07
CA LYS A 1046 17.52 -17.81 32.27
C LYS A 1046 17.61 -18.11 30.78
N VAL A 1047 16.45 -18.29 30.15
CA VAL A 1047 16.31 -18.46 28.68
C VAL A 1047 16.97 -17.32 27.91
N LYS A 1048 16.86 -16.09 28.40
CA LYS A 1048 17.49 -14.92 27.77
C LYS A 1048 19.01 -15.01 27.75
N GLU A 1049 19.62 -15.46 28.84
CA GLU A 1049 21.06 -15.63 28.97
C GLU A 1049 21.55 -16.80 28.12
N ALA A 1050 20.83 -17.92 28.16
CA ALA A 1050 21.10 -19.09 27.30
C ALA A 1050 21.16 -18.71 25.82
N LEU A 1051 20.19 -17.93 25.33
CA LEU A 1051 20.22 -17.44 23.94
C LEU A 1051 21.28 -16.36 23.71
N PHE A 1052 21.70 -15.60 24.71
CA PHE A 1052 22.71 -14.56 24.57
C PHE A 1052 24.13 -15.11 24.43
N CYS A 1053 24.46 -16.15 25.21
CA CYS A 1053 25.75 -16.83 25.14
C CYS A 1053 25.87 -17.81 23.96
N TRP A 1054 24.77 -18.13 23.26
CA TRP A 1054 24.71 -19.09 22.15
C TRP A 1054 25.42 -18.63 20.85
N ARG A 1055 26.74 -18.46 20.87
CA ARG A 1055 27.52 -17.89 19.74
C ARG A 1055 28.20 -18.92 18.84
N GLY A 1056 28.40 -20.16 19.33
CA GLY A 1056 28.97 -21.29 18.58
C GLY A 1056 30.28 -20.95 17.85
N PRO A 1057 31.36 -20.55 18.55
CA PRO A 1057 32.65 -20.27 17.91
C PRO A 1057 33.33 -21.54 17.37
N PHE A 1058 33.04 -22.72 17.95
CA PHE A 1058 33.60 -24.03 17.63
C PHE A 1058 32.97 -24.71 16.39
N VAL A 1059 31.87 -24.18 15.86
CA VAL A 1059 31.19 -24.74 14.67
C VAL A 1059 31.56 -23.95 13.41
N GLY A 1060 32.01 -24.66 12.37
CA GLY A 1060 32.33 -24.08 11.06
C GLY A 1060 31.14 -23.31 10.42
N LYS A 1061 31.43 -22.40 9.46
CA LYS A 1061 30.43 -21.49 8.85
C LYS A 1061 29.14 -22.19 8.36
N LYS A 1062 29.25 -23.42 7.83
CA LYS A 1062 28.10 -24.22 7.37
C LYS A 1062 27.25 -24.78 8.55
N ARG A 1063 27.89 -25.40 9.56
CA ARG A 1063 27.24 -26.00 10.75
C ARG A 1063 26.68 -24.95 11.72
N LYS A 1064 27.27 -23.76 11.77
CA LYS A 1064 26.82 -22.63 12.60
C LYS A 1064 25.36 -22.23 12.39
N LYS A 1065 24.83 -22.41 11.18
CA LYS A 1065 23.42 -22.12 10.88
C LYS A 1065 22.49 -23.08 11.62
N ILE A 1066 22.80 -24.37 11.62
CA ILE A 1066 22.02 -25.41 12.31
C ILE A 1066 22.17 -25.28 13.82
N TRP A 1067 23.39 -25.03 14.31
CA TRP A 1067 23.64 -24.77 15.73
C TRP A 1067 22.72 -23.68 16.31
N LYS A 1068 22.50 -22.59 15.55
CA LYS A 1068 21.58 -21.52 15.97
C LYS A 1068 20.11 -21.92 16.03
N THR A 1069 19.70 -22.98 15.32
CA THR A 1069 18.30 -23.44 15.30
C THR A 1069 17.95 -24.36 16.48
N ILE A 1070 18.95 -24.97 17.12
CA ILE A 1070 18.77 -25.99 18.18
C ILE A 1070 17.92 -25.46 19.35
N PRO A 1071 18.25 -24.32 19.99
CA PRO A 1071 17.45 -23.82 21.10
C PRO A 1071 15.99 -23.61 20.72
N LEU A 1072 15.75 -23.07 19.53
CA LEU A 1072 14.40 -22.81 19.02
C LEU A 1072 13.62 -24.10 18.75
N CYS A 1073 14.30 -25.13 18.26
CA CYS A 1073 13.72 -26.44 17.99
C CYS A 1073 13.33 -27.15 19.29
N ILE A 1074 14.22 -27.15 20.29
CA ILE A 1074 13.97 -27.72 21.62
C ILE A 1074 12.82 -26.98 22.28
N PHE A 1075 12.87 -25.65 22.35
CA PHE A 1075 11.83 -24.83 22.97
C PHE A 1075 10.44 -25.13 22.40
N TRP A 1076 10.33 -25.24 21.08
CA TRP A 1076 9.05 -25.53 20.43
C TRP A 1076 8.59 -26.97 20.60
N THR A 1077 9.53 -27.93 20.64
CA THR A 1077 9.23 -29.36 20.81
C THR A 1077 8.71 -29.63 22.22
N VAL A 1078 9.41 -29.11 23.23
CA VAL A 1078 9.01 -29.15 24.64
C VAL A 1078 7.65 -28.46 24.84
N TRP A 1079 7.46 -27.26 24.28
CA TRP A 1079 6.21 -26.52 24.43
C TRP A 1079 5.01 -27.22 23.79
N LYS A 1080 5.18 -27.88 22.65
CA LYS A 1080 4.12 -28.67 22.01
C LYS A 1080 3.72 -29.86 22.89
N GLU A 1081 4.70 -30.57 23.43
CA GLU A 1081 4.43 -31.75 24.26
C GLU A 1081 3.79 -31.38 25.59
N ARG A 1082 4.28 -30.33 26.25
CA ARG A 1082 3.64 -29.77 27.45
C ARG A 1082 2.18 -29.43 27.19
N ASN A 1083 1.86 -28.75 26.08
CA ASN A 1083 0.47 -28.42 25.76
C ASN A 1083 -0.38 -29.64 25.39
N ARG A 1084 0.21 -30.67 24.78
CA ARG A 1084 -0.48 -31.94 24.54
C ARG A 1084 -0.93 -32.54 25.87
N LEU A 1085 -0.01 -32.66 26.83
CA LEU A 1085 -0.30 -33.19 28.17
C LEU A 1085 -1.31 -32.32 28.92
N ALA A 1086 -1.10 -31.00 28.94
CA ALA A 1086 -1.96 -30.07 29.67
C ALA A 1086 -3.40 -29.98 29.15
N PHE A 1087 -3.64 -30.11 27.83
CA PHE A 1087 -4.97 -29.92 27.23
C PHE A 1087 -5.63 -31.19 26.70
N ARG A 1088 -4.87 -32.23 26.38
CA ARG A 1088 -5.39 -33.49 25.80
C ARG A 1088 -5.16 -34.70 26.70
N GLY A 1089 -4.44 -34.55 27.82
CA GLY A 1089 -4.07 -35.66 28.70
C GLY A 1089 -3.12 -36.67 28.05
N GLY A 1090 -2.92 -37.79 28.75
CA GLY A 1090 -2.07 -38.92 28.34
C GLY A 1090 -0.70 -38.98 29.01
N LEU A 1091 0.07 -40.04 28.72
CA LEU A 1091 1.41 -40.26 29.27
C LEU A 1091 2.49 -39.62 28.38
N LEU A 1092 3.61 -39.21 28.99
CA LEU A 1092 4.78 -38.70 28.29
C LEU A 1092 5.55 -39.86 27.64
N ALA A 1093 5.57 -39.90 26.30
CA ALA A 1093 6.39 -40.85 25.54
C ALA A 1093 7.73 -40.21 25.16
N ILE A 1094 8.74 -40.40 26.01
CA ILE A 1094 10.05 -39.74 25.84
C ILE A 1094 10.71 -40.06 24.49
N GLN A 1095 10.56 -41.30 24.00
CA GLN A 1095 11.14 -41.72 22.71
C GLN A 1095 10.50 -41.00 21.53
N THR A 1096 9.17 -40.83 21.54
CA THR A 1096 8.44 -40.06 20.52
C THR A 1096 8.86 -38.59 20.53
N LEU A 1097 9.10 -38.02 21.71
CA LEU A 1097 9.58 -36.65 21.87
C LEU A 1097 10.98 -36.46 21.26
N LYS A 1098 11.91 -37.39 21.56
CA LYS A 1098 13.26 -37.42 20.98
C LYS A 1098 13.21 -37.52 19.44
N ASN A 1099 12.41 -38.44 18.91
CA ASN A 1099 12.23 -38.62 17.47
C ASN A 1099 11.65 -37.36 16.81
N SER A 1100 10.65 -36.73 17.43
CA SER A 1100 10.07 -35.46 16.95
C SER A 1100 11.09 -34.33 16.89
N PHE A 1101 11.97 -34.22 17.91
CA PHE A 1101 13.05 -33.22 17.92
C PHE A 1101 14.03 -33.44 16.77
N VAL A 1102 14.57 -34.66 16.63
CA VAL A 1102 15.55 -35.01 15.59
C VAL A 1102 14.97 -34.80 14.19
N CYS A 1103 13.74 -35.27 13.94
CA CYS A 1103 13.05 -35.07 12.66
C CYS A 1103 12.80 -33.60 12.34
N SER A 1104 12.43 -32.79 13.35
CA SER A 1104 12.20 -31.35 13.18
C SER A 1104 13.51 -30.61 12.86
N LEU A 1105 14.59 -30.95 13.56
CA LEU A 1105 15.91 -30.37 13.33
C LEU A 1105 16.44 -30.73 11.94
N TRP A 1106 16.31 -32.00 11.54
CA TRP A 1106 16.68 -32.48 10.20
C TRP A 1106 15.90 -31.79 9.10
N SER A 1107 14.57 -31.66 9.27
CA SER A 1107 13.71 -30.96 8.31
C SER A 1107 14.14 -29.51 8.11
N TRP A 1108 14.58 -28.81 9.16
CA TRP A 1108 15.07 -27.44 9.05
C TRP A 1108 16.49 -27.39 8.48
N ALA A 1109 17.32 -28.39 8.77
CA ALA A 1109 18.67 -28.52 8.24
C ALA A 1109 18.71 -28.73 6.72
N LYS A 1110 17.76 -29.50 6.15
CA LYS A 1110 17.61 -29.70 4.69
C LYS A 1110 17.52 -28.38 3.92
N LEU A 1111 16.93 -27.34 4.51
CA LEU A 1111 16.77 -26.03 3.88
C LEU A 1111 18.07 -25.21 3.76
N TYR A 1112 19.15 -25.65 4.41
CA TYR A 1112 20.45 -24.98 4.35
C TYR A 1112 21.52 -25.75 3.57
N ARG A 1113 21.31 -27.05 3.30
CA ARG A 1113 22.34 -27.95 2.74
C ARG A 1113 22.28 -28.14 1.23
N GLY A 1114 21.23 -27.72 0.53
CA GLY A 1114 21.03 -28.15 -0.87
C GLY A 1114 20.87 -29.68 -0.95
N GLU A 1115 20.71 -30.26 -2.14
CA GLU A 1115 20.31 -31.67 -2.33
C GLU A 1115 21.33 -32.73 -1.86
N GLU A 1116 22.50 -32.35 -1.34
CA GLU A 1116 23.65 -33.26 -1.09
C GLU A 1116 23.53 -34.23 0.11
N SER A 1117 22.37 -34.40 0.76
CA SER A 1117 22.13 -35.55 1.67
C SER A 1117 20.63 -35.71 1.97
N SER A 1118 19.99 -36.66 1.28
CA SER A 1118 18.55 -36.92 1.37
C SER A 1118 18.14 -37.74 2.60
N SER A 1119 19.08 -38.48 3.23
CA SER A 1119 18.85 -39.39 4.35
C SER A 1119 19.07 -38.76 5.74
N LEU A 1120 18.41 -39.30 6.76
CA LEU A 1120 18.58 -38.89 8.16
C LEU A 1120 19.95 -39.30 8.71
N LEU A 1121 20.44 -40.48 8.30
CA LEU A 1121 21.75 -41.03 8.71
C LEU A 1121 22.89 -40.13 8.24
N GLY A 1122 22.90 -39.74 6.95
CA GLY A 1122 23.92 -38.84 6.40
C GLY A 1122 23.82 -37.40 6.95
N PHE A 1123 22.70 -37.02 7.57
CA PHE A 1123 22.64 -35.80 8.37
C PHE A 1123 23.34 -35.96 9.71
N LEU A 1124 23.08 -37.04 10.44
CA LEU A 1124 23.69 -37.30 11.74
C LEU A 1124 25.21 -37.45 11.62
N GLU A 1125 25.69 -38.18 10.61
CA GLU A 1125 27.12 -38.32 10.31
C GLU A 1125 27.76 -36.95 10.02
N TRP A 1126 27.15 -36.12 9.16
CA TRP A 1126 27.68 -34.80 8.83
C TRP A 1126 27.71 -33.82 10.01
N VAL A 1127 26.76 -33.92 10.93
CA VAL A 1127 26.77 -33.11 12.16
C VAL A 1127 27.88 -33.57 13.10
N ALA A 1128 28.14 -34.88 13.14
CA ALA A 1128 29.13 -35.53 13.99
C ALA A 1128 30.60 -35.41 13.51
N VAL A 1129 30.86 -35.09 12.23
CA VAL A 1129 32.22 -34.79 11.74
C VAL A 1129 32.75 -33.50 12.40
N PRO A 1130 33.95 -33.49 13.02
CA PRO A 1130 34.54 -32.35 13.74
C PRO A 1130 34.53 -31.01 13.01
#